data_AF-A0A4Y7Q2E3-F1
#
_entry.id   AF-A0A4Y7Q2E3-F1
#
_cell.length_a   1.000
_cell.length_b   1.000
_cell.length_c   1.000
_cell.angle_alpha   90.00
_cell.angle_beta   90.00
_cell.angle_gamma   90.00
#
_symmetry.space_group_name_H-M   'P 1'
#
loop_
_entity.id
_entity.type
_entity.pdbx_description
1 polymer ?
#
loop_
_entity_poly.entity_id
_entity_poly.type
_entity_poly.pdbx_seq_one_letter_code
_entity_poly.pdbx_strand_id
1 'polypeptide(L)'
;MTLETVPNDLIDGEHQKLDELLHEFFRCGTIGHLQDDEPPPLDQLLCLVVLYLPKLEQKYGDRDEARTLLAANPELESLLREAWSAGNFKSIRNLKILRPAQIDPPQPDPVVTEAAKKAWNVPYRGDSAIVLQKIIRASFSPQSSDSATNQIPVIQSSGMGKSRCVDEVAKSLFTIPFNLRPATDTMVFLTPTVHPGIIWELFTMVSEEISSVQSMEQGHLDPIVRYANLAAWWRNKLGGAESPFRTALYQRISDTARAERDSTVQHIAQGDSPDPFIVPMREAAEKLRQAIESKTSYSRHDIVVVLYFDEAHYLTKGNSNPGFSAYDALCNMLNAMKKSGVYAVYLSKVSVIAPPAPPSTGLSLPSSFRGGSPPQYLEAPFIECPFDVYDRPMIREGERSLEYVCLPEFLVRFGRPLFWTLYESGNAQVKNAIADFVKQQLTGRVSPSGDVLEDADIGFAVFSSRLLLPLDALGTTPAFEAKQVANHLRVAYSISHPEDVRSFSSSEPIVAEAAAQLMNESRTIVKLLDAVLQSGLIPKGERRDAVARLLLILAHDRAAAKSPASSADGRLFTRYTHPVRLVDFLQELFADEYHDLILNSRPVNLGGDNSNLTLKSEFEHAYINFTHFMKADDSSVVCTAAGWRGLARANAWLCHDRQPFLNIIIPVFFKMEGDKVGRKSTSVAVVRSGY
;
A
#
# COMPACT_ATOMS: atom_id res chain seq x y z
N MET A 1 -3.76 -27.15 -28.76
CA MET A 1 -4.16 -26.80 -27.38
C MET A 1 -4.67 -25.37 -27.46
N THR A 2 -5.97 -25.20 -27.69
CA THR A 2 -6.60 -23.87 -27.84
C THR A 2 -6.15 -22.91 -26.74
N LEU A 3 -5.54 -21.79 -27.13
CA LEU A 3 -5.09 -20.76 -26.19
C LEU A 3 -6.28 -20.24 -25.37
N GLU A 4 -6.09 -20.13 -24.06
CA GLU A 4 -7.13 -19.64 -23.14
C GLU A 4 -7.45 -18.16 -23.42
N THR A 5 -8.74 -17.82 -23.37
CA THR A 5 -9.23 -16.44 -23.52
C THR A 5 -9.77 -15.91 -22.20
N VAL A 6 -9.65 -14.60 -21.98
CA VAL A 6 -10.26 -13.87 -20.87
C VAL A 6 -11.60 -13.25 -21.30
N PRO A 7 -12.51 -12.94 -20.37
CA PRO A 7 -13.74 -12.23 -20.68
C PRO A 7 -13.47 -10.92 -21.42
N ASN A 8 -14.31 -10.63 -22.42
CA ASN A 8 -14.15 -9.45 -23.26
C ASN A 8 -14.34 -8.16 -22.45
N ASP A 9 -13.30 -7.33 -22.38
CA ASP A 9 -13.27 -6.12 -21.55
C ASP A 9 -13.35 -4.80 -22.35
N LEU A 10 -13.64 -4.90 -23.65
CA LEU A 10 -13.90 -3.80 -24.58
C LEU A 10 -15.28 -3.99 -25.24
N ILE A 11 -15.97 -2.90 -25.55
CA ILE A 11 -17.19 -2.98 -26.36
C ILE A 11 -16.84 -3.16 -27.85
N ASP A 12 -17.76 -3.72 -28.64
CA ASP A 12 -17.47 -4.06 -30.05
C ASP A 12 -17.05 -2.83 -30.88
N GLY A 13 -17.58 -1.63 -30.58
CA GLY A 13 -17.17 -0.40 -31.23
C GLY A 13 -15.74 0.07 -30.90
N GLU A 14 -15.17 -0.32 -29.75
CA GLU A 14 -13.77 -0.05 -29.42
C GLU A 14 -12.84 -1.03 -30.14
N HIS A 15 -13.23 -2.29 -30.25
CA HIS A 15 -12.51 -3.26 -31.07
C HIS A 15 -12.41 -2.79 -32.51
N GLN A 16 -13.53 -2.34 -33.10
CA GLN A 16 -13.57 -1.86 -34.46
C GLN A 16 -12.62 -0.67 -34.70
N LYS A 17 -12.61 0.33 -33.80
CA LYS A 17 -11.68 1.47 -33.90
C LYS A 17 -10.21 1.04 -33.86
N LEU A 18 -9.88 0.08 -32.99
CA LEU A 18 -8.51 -0.44 -32.88
C LEU A 18 -8.12 -1.29 -34.10
N ASP A 19 -9.08 -2.02 -34.68
CA ASP A 19 -8.89 -2.77 -35.94
C ASP A 19 -8.65 -1.80 -37.12
N GLU A 20 -9.41 -0.70 -37.18
CA GLU A 20 -9.25 0.36 -38.18
C GLU A 20 -7.86 1.03 -38.08
N LEU A 21 -7.40 1.38 -36.87
CA LEU A 21 -6.07 1.95 -36.64
C LEU A 21 -4.93 0.99 -37.04
N LEU A 22 -5.09 -0.32 -36.80
CA LEU A 22 -4.14 -1.33 -37.24
C LEU A 22 -4.05 -1.37 -38.77
N HIS A 23 -5.20 -1.46 -39.45
CA HIS A 23 -5.22 -1.50 -40.91
C HIS A 23 -4.74 -0.19 -41.54
N GLU A 24 -5.07 0.98 -40.96
CA GLU A 24 -4.59 2.28 -41.44
C GLU A 24 -3.07 2.39 -41.33
N PHE A 25 -2.48 1.93 -40.22
CA PHE A 25 -1.03 1.94 -40.02
C PHE A 25 -0.29 1.15 -41.11
N PHE A 26 -0.78 -0.05 -41.44
CA PHE A 26 -0.18 -0.88 -42.49
C PHE A 26 -0.52 -0.42 -43.91
N ARG A 27 -1.61 0.32 -44.12
CA ARG A 27 -1.95 0.95 -45.41
C ARG A 27 -1.12 2.20 -45.71
N CYS A 28 -0.78 2.99 -44.68
CA CYS A 28 -0.04 4.25 -44.83
C CYS A 28 1.49 4.11 -44.66
N GLY A 29 1.98 2.97 -44.19
CA GLY A 29 3.41 2.73 -43.92
C GLY A 29 4.25 2.37 -45.15
N THR A 30 5.49 2.85 -45.18
CA THR A 30 6.57 2.55 -46.15
C THR A 30 7.09 1.10 -46.08
N ILE A 31 6.21 0.10 -46.02
CA ILE A 31 6.55 -1.30 -46.21
C ILE A 31 5.85 -1.71 -47.51
N GLY A 32 6.64 -1.88 -48.57
CA GLY A 32 6.15 -1.96 -49.95
C GLY A 32 5.01 -2.96 -50.16
N HIS A 33 4.08 -2.59 -51.04
CA HIS A 33 3.05 -3.41 -51.68
C HIS A 33 2.80 -4.79 -51.05
N LEU A 34 2.24 -4.82 -49.85
CA LEU A 34 1.50 -5.99 -49.41
C LEU A 34 0.30 -6.12 -50.37
N GLN A 35 0.18 -7.26 -51.07
CA GLN A 35 -1.08 -7.59 -51.75
C GLN A 35 -2.17 -7.68 -50.68
N ASP A 36 -3.39 -7.24 -50.99
CA ASP A 36 -4.48 -7.01 -50.01
C ASP A 36 -4.81 -8.22 -49.10
N ASP A 37 -4.32 -9.43 -49.43
CA ASP A 37 -4.56 -10.68 -48.70
C ASP A 37 -3.34 -11.27 -47.95
N GLU A 38 -2.13 -10.69 -48.04
CA GLU A 38 -0.95 -11.23 -47.33
C GLU A 38 -0.73 -10.51 -45.99
N PRO A 39 -0.65 -11.24 -44.84
CA PRO A 39 -0.46 -10.62 -43.55
C PRO A 39 0.93 -9.98 -43.43
N PRO A 40 1.05 -8.80 -42.78
CA PRO A 40 2.34 -8.21 -42.46
C PRO A 40 3.17 -9.14 -41.55
N PRO A 41 4.47 -8.86 -41.34
CA PRO A 41 5.28 -9.61 -40.40
C PRO A 41 4.56 -9.77 -39.05
N LEU A 42 4.30 -11.03 -38.65
CA LEU A 42 3.43 -11.34 -37.51
C LEU A 42 3.97 -10.81 -36.19
N ASP A 43 5.30 -10.72 -36.06
CA ASP A 43 5.96 -10.08 -34.92
C ASP A 43 5.56 -8.61 -34.82
N GLN A 44 5.62 -7.87 -35.92
CA GLN A 44 5.22 -6.46 -35.99
C GLN A 44 3.71 -6.26 -35.81
N LEU A 45 2.89 -7.15 -36.37
CA LEU A 45 1.43 -7.14 -36.18
C LEU A 45 1.07 -7.32 -34.71
N LEU A 46 1.68 -8.29 -34.03
CA LEU A 46 1.48 -8.53 -32.60
C LEU A 46 1.92 -7.33 -31.75
N CYS A 47 3.09 -6.73 -32.05
CA CYS A 47 3.54 -5.53 -31.36
C CYS A 47 2.52 -4.40 -31.42
N LEU A 48 1.95 -4.12 -32.60
CA LEU A 48 0.98 -3.04 -32.76
C LEU A 48 -0.35 -3.34 -32.08
N VAL A 49 -0.80 -4.60 -32.11
CA VAL A 49 -1.99 -5.03 -31.33
C VAL A 49 -1.78 -4.75 -29.84
N VAL A 50 -0.58 -5.00 -29.31
CA VAL A 50 -0.21 -4.75 -27.92
C VAL A 50 -0.06 -3.25 -27.61
N LEU A 51 0.59 -2.49 -28.49
CA LEU A 51 0.83 -1.06 -28.29
C LEU A 51 -0.45 -0.22 -28.36
N TYR A 52 -1.40 -0.59 -29.22
CA TYR A 52 -2.68 0.10 -29.33
C TYR A 52 -3.66 -0.25 -28.21
N LEU A 53 -3.38 -1.29 -27.42
CA LEU A 53 -4.15 -1.62 -26.22
C LEU A 53 -3.24 -1.67 -24.98
N PRO A 54 -3.11 -0.55 -24.22
CA PRO A 54 -2.26 -0.45 -23.03
C PRO A 54 -2.52 -1.49 -21.94
N LYS A 55 -3.69 -2.17 -21.98
CA LYS A 55 -4.07 -3.24 -21.04
C LYS A 55 -3.37 -4.57 -21.31
N LEU A 56 -2.79 -4.76 -22.50
CA LEU A 56 -1.98 -5.93 -22.83
C LEU A 56 -0.57 -5.81 -22.22
N GLU A 57 0.13 -6.93 -22.08
CA GLU A 57 1.47 -6.94 -21.49
C GLU A 57 2.47 -6.23 -22.42
N GLN A 58 2.82 -4.99 -22.07
CA GLN A 58 3.54 -4.07 -22.95
C GLN A 58 4.94 -4.53 -23.35
N LYS A 59 5.53 -5.53 -22.67
CA LYS A 59 6.80 -6.13 -23.09
C LYS A 59 6.71 -6.73 -24.50
N TYR A 60 5.54 -7.22 -24.91
CA TYR A 60 5.32 -7.73 -26.28
C TYR A 60 5.12 -6.62 -27.32
N GLY A 61 5.15 -5.34 -26.91
CA GLY A 61 5.32 -4.22 -27.82
C GLY A 61 6.75 -4.12 -28.39
N ASP A 62 7.70 -4.84 -27.78
CA ASP A 62 9.05 -5.06 -28.32
C ASP A 62 9.07 -6.22 -29.31
N ARG A 63 9.83 -6.05 -30.40
CA ARG A 63 9.83 -6.99 -31.53
C ARG A 63 10.55 -8.30 -31.22
N ASP A 64 11.57 -8.29 -30.37
CA ASP A 64 12.33 -9.49 -30.01
C ASP A 64 11.54 -10.35 -29.00
N GLU A 65 10.85 -9.71 -28.06
CA GLU A 65 9.91 -10.37 -27.13
C GLU A 65 8.70 -10.96 -27.85
N ALA A 66 8.10 -10.22 -28.79
CA ALA A 66 6.99 -10.72 -29.62
C ALA A 66 7.41 -11.93 -30.46
N ARG A 67 8.60 -11.90 -31.05
CA ARG A 67 9.16 -13.03 -31.82
C ARG A 67 9.39 -14.26 -30.94
N THR A 68 9.92 -14.05 -29.74
CA THR A 68 10.13 -15.13 -28.77
C THR A 68 8.80 -15.77 -28.36
N LEU A 69 7.76 -14.96 -28.15
CA LEU A 69 6.42 -15.46 -27.82
C LEU A 69 5.78 -16.26 -28.96
N LEU A 70 5.91 -15.78 -30.20
CA LEU A 70 5.39 -16.49 -31.39
C LEU A 70 6.12 -17.81 -31.61
N ALA A 71 7.44 -17.84 -31.47
CA ALA A 71 8.23 -19.06 -31.56
C ALA A 71 7.85 -20.10 -30.50
N ALA A 72 7.46 -19.64 -29.30
CA ALA A 72 7.00 -20.51 -28.22
C ALA A 72 5.53 -20.98 -28.39
N ASN A 73 4.72 -20.30 -29.21
CA ASN A 73 3.29 -20.56 -29.35
C ASN A 73 2.85 -20.57 -30.82
N PRO A 74 3.07 -21.67 -31.56
CA PRO A 74 2.69 -21.77 -32.99
C PRO A 74 1.19 -21.54 -33.26
N GLU A 75 0.32 -21.80 -32.28
CA GLU A 75 -1.13 -21.57 -32.40
C GLU A 75 -1.49 -20.08 -32.43
N LEU A 76 -0.68 -19.22 -31.82
CA LEU A 76 -0.85 -17.77 -31.88
C LEU A 76 -0.59 -17.24 -33.29
N GLU A 77 0.37 -17.82 -34.01
CA GLU A 77 0.64 -17.44 -35.41
C GLU A 77 -0.57 -17.71 -36.31
N SER A 78 -1.22 -18.87 -36.15
CA SER A 78 -2.44 -19.20 -36.91
C SER A 78 -3.56 -18.20 -36.61
N LEU A 79 -3.80 -17.92 -35.34
CA LEU A 79 -4.83 -16.98 -34.92
C LEU A 79 -4.59 -15.56 -35.44
N LEU A 80 -3.34 -15.08 -35.45
CA LEU A 80 -3.00 -13.76 -35.99
C LEU A 80 -3.25 -13.67 -37.50
N ARG A 81 -2.98 -14.75 -38.24
CA ARG A 81 -3.27 -14.82 -39.69
C ARG A 81 -4.77 -14.82 -39.96
N GLU A 82 -5.53 -15.58 -39.16
CA GLU A 82 -7.01 -15.63 -39.24
C GLU A 82 -7.65 -14.29 -38.83
N ALA A 83 -7.12 -13.64 -37.80
CA ALA A 83 -7.59 -12.32 -37.35
C ALA A 83 -7.31 -11.25 -38.41
N TRP A 84 -6.17 -11.33 -39.10
CA TRP A 84 -5.84 -10.43 -40.20
C TRP A 84 -6.76 -10.60 -41.40
N SER A 85 -7.02 -11.84 -41.84
CA SER A 85 -7.93 -12.09 -42.97
C SER A 85 -9.39 -11.73 -42.66
N ALA A 86 -9.80 -11.88 -41.40
CA ALA A 86 -11.12 -11.47 -40.91
C ALA A 86 -11.23 -9.96 -40.62
N GLY A 87 -10.11 -9.23 -40.58
CA GLY A 87 -10.05 -7.83 -40.16
C GLY A 87 -10.51 -7.59 -38.72
N ASN A 88 -10.39 -8.61 -37.86
CA ASN A 88 -10.93 -8.58 -36.51
C ASN A 88 -9.95 -9.21 -35.51
N PHE A 89 -9.37 -8.36 -34.65
CA PHE A 89 -8.38 -8.78 -33.65
C PHE A 89 -8.99 -8.98 -32.26
N LYS A 90 -10.31 -9.05 -32.12
CA LYS A 90 -11.00 -9.27 -30.84
C LYS A 90 -10.54 -10.56 -30.15
N SER A 91 -10.43 -11.66 -30.89
CA SER A 91 -9.96 -12.94 -30.35
C SER A 91 -8.54 -12.84 -29.80
N ILE A 92 -7.65 -12.13 -30.50
CA ILE A 92 -6.25 -11.90 -30.10
C ILE A 92 -6.17 -11.05 -28.84
N ARG A 93 -6.88 -9.92 -28.79
CA ARG A 93 -6.89 -9.02 -27.62
C ARG A 93 -7.43 -9.69 -26.36
N ASN A 94 -8.23 -10.75 -26.51
CA ASN A 94 -8.78 -11.51 -25.41
C ASN A 94 -7.95 -12.74 -25.03
N LEU A 95 -6.75 -12.94 -25.60
CA LEU A 95 -5.88 -14.04 -25.19
C LEU A 95 -5.26 -13.79 -23.81
N LYS A 96 -5.37 -14.78 -22.92
CA LYS A 96 -4.83 -14.73 -21.56
C LYS A 96 -3.30 -14.57 -21.54
N ILE A 97 -2.61 -15.15 -22.51
CA ILE A 97 -1.15 -15.08 -22.65
C ILE A 97 -0.64 -13.65 -22.96
N LEU A 98 -1.49 -12.78 -23.50
CA LEU A 98 -1.15 -11.37 -23.80
C LEU A 98 -1.61 -10.43 -22.69
N ARG A 99 -2.28 -10.95 -21.66
CA ARG A 99 -2.65 -10.17 -20.49
C ARG A 99 -1.50 -10.22 -19.48
N PRO A 100 -1.24 -9.11 -18.77
CA PRO A 100 -0.40 -9.17 -17.58
C PRO A 100 -0.94 -10.29 -16.71
N ALA A 101 -0.08 -11.15 -16.17
CA ALA A 101 -0.49 -12.25 -15.32
C ALA A 101 -1.55 -11.73 -14.35
N GLN A 102 -2.80 -12.17 -14.54
CA GLN A 102 -3.85 -11.87 -13.59
C GLN A 102 -3.38 -12.55 -12.31
N ILE A 103 -2.84 -11.74 -11.41
CA ILE A 103 -2.89 -12.04 -10.00
C ILE A 103 -4.38 -11.96 -9.71
N ASP A 104 -5.11 -13.04 -10.01
CA ASP A 104 -6.36 -13.29 -9.35
C ASP A 104 -6.03 -13.09 -7.88
N PRO A 105 -6.69 -12.13 -7.20
CA PRO A 105 -6.51 -12.03 -5.76
C PRO A 105 -6.77 -13.45 -5.25
N PRO A 106 -5.79 -14.06 -4.56
CA PRO A 106 -5.97 -15.41 -4.10
C PRO A 106 -7.26 -15.39 -3.30
N GLN A 107 -8.12 -16.39 -3.51
CA GLN A 107 -9.26 -16.57 -2.61
C GLN A 107 -8.66 -16.53 -1.21
N PRO A 108 -8.98 -15.48 -0.42
CA PRO A 108 -8.21 -15.19 0.76
C PRO A 108 -8.41 -16.38 1.68
N ASP A 109 -7.29 -16.99 2.10
CA ASP A 109 -7.31 -18.20 2.95
C ASP A 109 -8.42 -18.01 4.00
N PRO A 110 -9.45 -18.89 4.03
CA PRO A 110 -10.60 -18.71 4.91
C PRO A 110 -10.18 -18.47 6.36
N VAL A 111 -9.06 -19.06 6.77
CA VAL A 111 -8.50 -18.91 8.11
C VAL A 111 -7.94 -17.49 8.33
N VAL A 112 -7.22 -16.94 7.34
CA VAL A 112 -6.72 -15.56 7.37
C VAL A 112 -7.88 -14.57 7.31
N THR A 113 -8.91 -14.85 6.50
CA THR A 113 -10.13 -14.04 6.42
C THR A 113 -10.85 -13.96 7.76
N GLU A 114 -11.01 -15.10 8.44
CA GLU A 114 -11.64 -15.15 9.76
C GLU A 114 -10.80 -14.40 10.82
N ALA A 115 -9.48 -14.54 10.79
CA ALA A 115 -8.59 -13.77 11.66
C ALA A 115 -8.68 -12.26 11.38
N ALA A 116 -8.80 -11.85 10.11
CA ALA A 116 -8.98 -10.45 9.73
C ALA A 116 -10.33 -9.88 10.22
N LYS A 117 -11.42 -10.66 10.17
CA LYS A 117 -12.72 -10.28 10.75
C LYS A 117 -12.62 -10.05 12.26
N LYS A 118 -11.92 -10.93 12.98
CA LYS A 118 -11.67 -10.76 14.41
C LYS A 118 -10.77 -9.55 14.70
N ALA A 119 -9.71 -9.38 13.91
CA ALA A 119 -8.79 -8.25 14.00
C ALA A 119 -9.50 -6.90 13.79
N TRP A 120 -10.52 -6.85 12.93
CA TRP A 120 -11.36 -5.66 12.73
C TRP A 120 -12.04 -5.18 14.02
N ASN A 121 -12.35 -6.10 14.94
CA ASN A 121 -13.05 -5.78 16.19
C ASN A 121 -12.10 -5.49 17.37
N VAL A 122 -10.78 -5.69 17.20
CA VAL A 122 -9.78 -5.30 18.21
C VAL A 122 -9.87 -3.79 18.47
N PRO A 123 -9.82 -3.29 19.72
CA PRO A 123 -9.92 -1.85 19.99
C PRO A 123 -8.92 -1.00 19.19
N TYR A 124 -9.38 0.13 18.65
CA TYR A 124 -8.50 1.08 17.96
C TYR A 124 -7.50 1.71 18.94
N ARG A 125 -6.26 1.91 18.50
CA ARG A 125 -5.16 2.48 19.30
C ARG A 125 -4.49 3.63 18.56
N GLY A 126 -4.07 4.64 19.32
CA GLY A 126 -3.45 5.86 18.79
C GLY A 126 -4.46 6.99 18.57
N ASP A 127 -3.92 8.19 18.31
CA ASP A 127 -4.70 9.43 18.24
C ASP A 127 -5.05 9.86 16.82
N SER A 128 -4.65 9.09 15.79
CA SER A 128 -4.86 9.45 14.38
C SER A 128 -6.32 9.75 14.04
N ALA A 129 -7.28 9.00 14.61
CA ALA A 129 -8.71 9.27 14.42
C ALA A 129 -9.14 10.62 15.01
N ILE A 130 -8.58 11.01 16.17
CA ILE A 130 -8.83 12.31 16.79
C ILE A 130 -8.25 13.44 15.92
N VAL A 131 -7.03 13.25 15.40
CA VAL A 131 -6.39 14.22 14.50
C VAL A 131 -7.19 14.37 13.20
N LEU A 132 -7.59 13.26 12.57
CA LEU A 132 -8.40 13.27 11.37
C LEU A 132 -9.75 13.99 11.60
N GLN A 133 -10.44 13.69 12.70
CA GLN A 133 -11.69 14.37 13.04
C GLN A 133 -11.52 15.89 13.17
N LYS A 134 -10.43 16.34 13.84
CA LYS A 134 -10.13 17.76 13.97
C LYS A 134 -9.89 18.42 12.62
N ILE A 135 -9.16 17.75 11.72
CA ILE A 135 -8.90 18.24 10.36
C ILE A 135 -10.19 18.34 9.56
N ILE A 136 -11.03 17.31 9.55
CA ILE A 136 -12.33 17.32 8.84
C ILE A 136 -13.18 18.50 9.33
N ARG A 137 -13.27 18.72 10.64
CA ARG A 137 -14.02 19.86 11.20
C ARG A 137 -13.41 21.22 10.88
N ALA A 138 -12.08 21.32 10.87
CA ALA A 138 -11.37 22.57 10.58
C ALA A 138 -11.44 22.96 9.10
N SER A 139 -11.41 21.97 8.19
CA SER A 139 -11.49 22.17 6.74
C SER A 139 -12.90 22.52 6.27
N PHE A 140 -13.91 22.02 6.99
CA PHE A 140 -15.30 22.27 6.64
C PHE A 140 -15.80 23.64 7.15
N SER A 141 -16.03 24.57 6.22
CA SER A 141 -16.83 25.78 6.46
C SER A 141 -17.91 25.93 5.39
N PRO A 142 -19.19 25.86 5.77
CA PRO A 142 -20.30 26.00 4.82
C PRO A 142 -20.57 27.47 4.43
N GLN A 143 -20.01 28.44 5.17
CA GLN A 143 -20.22 29.88 4.94
C GLN A 143 -19.07 30.59 4.21
N SER A 144 -17.86 30.03 4.15
CA SER A 144 -16.75 30.62 3.38
C SER A 144 -16.70 30.07 1.95
N SER A 145 -16.64 30.97 0.96
CA SER A 145 -16.66 30.62 -0.46
C SER A 145 -15.28 30.25 -1.02
N ASP A 146 -14.18 30.70 -0.41
CA ASP A 146 -12.91 30.79 -1.14
C ASP A 146 -11.79 29.82 -0.66
N SER A 147 -11.93 29.13 0.48
CA SER A 147 -10.85 28.25 1.00
C SER A 147 -11.27 26.92 1.64
N ALA A 148 -12.56 26.70 1.92
CA ALA A 148 -13.00 25.48 2.61
C ALA A 148 -13.26 24.33 1.62
N THR A 149 -12.69 23.16 1.89
CA THR A 149 -13.00 21.92 1.15
C THR A 149 -14.07 21.12 1.89
N ASN A 150 -14.74 20.21 1.20
CA ASN A 150 -15.60 19.20 1.85
C ASN A 150 -15.10 17.78 1.56
N GLN A 151 -13.81 17.64 1.28
CA GLN A 151 -13.22 16.40 0.80
C GLN A 151 -11.78 16.30 1.28
N ILE A 152 -11.38 15.11 1.75
CA ILE A 152 -9.99 14.83 2.12
C ILE A 152 -9.55 13.44 1.64
N PRO A 153 -8.40 13.33 0.97
CA PRO A 153 -7.77 12.03 0.73
C PRO A 153 -6.97 11.57 1.95
N VAL A 154 -7.15 10.31 2.34
CA VAL A 154 -6.33 9.60 3.33
C VAL A 154 -5.45 8.62 2.58
N ILE A 155 -4.16 8.94 2.48
CA ILE A 155 -3.22 8.23 1.63
C ILE A 155 -2.15 7.58 2.48
N GLN A 156 -2.10 6.26 2.44
CA GLN A 156 -1.03 5.50 3.08
C GLN A 156 -1.01 4.07 2.54
N SER A 157 0.10 3.38 2.73
CA SER A 157 0.26 1.98 2.35
C SER A 157 -0.69 1.01 3.09
N SER A 158 -0.74 -0.24 2.62
CA SER A 158 -1.56 -1.31 3.20
C SER A 158 -1.20 -1.56 4.67
N GLY A 159 -2.20 -1.96 5.45
CA GLY A 159 -2.03 -2.35 6.86
C GLY A 159 -1.81 -1.22 7.88
N MET A 160 -1.70 0.04 7.43
CA MET A 160 -1.47 1.20 8.30
C MET A 160 -2.72 1.65 9.09
N GLY A 161 -3.87 1.00 8.91
CA GLY A 161 -5.08 1.29 9.68
C GLY A 161 -5.95 2.45 9.15
N LYS A 162 -5.84 2.80 7.86
CA LYS A 162 -6.68 3.84 7.20
C LYS A 162 -8.18 3.64 7.45
N SER A 163 -8.74 2.50 7.04
CA SER A 163 -10.17 2.22 7.17
C SER A 163 -10.59 2.13 8.64
N ARG A 164 -9.72 1.61 9.51
CA ARG A 164 -9.92 1.57 10.96
C ARG A 164 -9.92 2.98 11.60
N CYS A 165 -9.11 3.90 11.09
CA CYS A 165 -9.07 5.29 11.52
C CYS A 165 -10.41 5.99 11.24
N VAL A 166 -10.96 5.83 10.03
CA VAL A 166 -12.25 6.42 9.67
C VAL A 166 -13.42 5.72 10.37
N ASP A 167 -13.36 4.40 10.57
CA ASP A 167 -14.35 3.66 11.37
C ASP A 167 -14.36 4.10 12.84
N GLU A 168 -13.21 4.50 13.39
CA GLU A 168 -13.14 5.10 14.72
C GLU A 168 -13.75 6.50 14.74
N VAL A 169 -13.50 7.33 13.72
CA VAL A 169 -14.17 8.64 13.53
C VAL A 169 -15.69 8.47 13.45
N ALA A 170 -16.18 7.38 12.84
CA ALA A 170 -17.60 7.08 12.69
C ALA A 170 -18.35 6.85 14.02
N LYS A 171 -17.65 6.74 15.16
CA LYS A 171 -18.27 6.75 16.49
C LYS A 171 -18.78 8.13 16.91
N SER A 172 -18.34 9.19 16.23
CA SER A 172 -18.61 10.58 16.61
C SER A 172 -19.05 11.48 15.45
N LEU A 173 -18.74 11.09 14.20
CA LEU A 173 -19.31 11.66 12.99
C LEU A 173 -20.21 10.64 12.31
N PHE A 174 -21.37 11.06 11.83
CA PHE A 174 -22.30 10.17 11.12
C PHE A 174 -21.68 9.78 9.77
N THR A 175 -21.29 8.52 9.62
CA THR A 175 -20.50 8.06 8.46
C THR A 175 -21.20 6.96 7.67
N ILE A 176 -21.15 7.05 6.33
CA ILE A 176 -21.62 6.01 5.41
C ILE A 176 -20.41 5.44 4.64
N PRO A 177 -20.10 4.14 4.80
CA PRO A 177 -18.91 3.53 4.20
C PRO A 177 -19.15 3.01 2.78
N PHE A 178 -18.16 3.06 1.91
CA PHE A 178 -18.17 2.41 0.59
C PHE A 178 -16.87 1.64 0.40
N ASN A 179 -16.91 0.50 -0.27
CA ASN A 179 -15.71 -0.20 -0.71
C ASN A 179 -15.76 -0.32 -2.23
N LEU A 180 -14.79 0.27 -2.91
CA LEU A 180 -14.75 0.38 -4.36
C LEU A 180 -13.87 -0.72 -5.00
N ARG A 181 -13.60 -1.82 -4.30
CA ARG A 181 -12.88 -2.95 -4.88
C ARG A 181 -13.77 -3.67 -5.92
N PRO A 182 -13.26 -3.98 -7.12
CA PRO A 182 -13.99 -4.79 -8.08
C PRO A 182 -14.25 -6.20 -7.52
N ALA A 183 -15.48 -6.69 -7.61
CA ALA A 183 -15.74 -8.13 -7.54
C ALA A 183 -15.16 -8.76 -8.81
N THR A 184 -14.61 -9.98 -8.71
CA THR A 184 -13.81 -10.72 -9.71
C THR A 184 -14.44 -10.95 -11.09
N ASP A 185 -15.52 -10.26 -11.45
CA ASP A 185 -16.15 -10.39 -12.77
C ASP A 185 -16.56 -9.08 -13.43
N THR A 186 -16.30 -7.91 -12.85
CA THR A 186 -17.11 -6.77 -13.28
C THR A 186 -16.51 -5.42 -12.87
N MET A 187 -15.56 -4.93 -13.68
CA MET A 187 -15.19 -3.49 -13.73
C MET A 187 -16.39 -2.59 -14.03
N VAL A 188 -17.57 -3.15 -14.34
CA VAL A 188 -18.80 -2.40 -14.56
C VAL A 188 -19.54 -2.01 -13.26
N PHE A 189 -19.07 -2.44 -12.08
CA PHE A 189 -19.65 -1.97 -10.80
C PHE A 189 -19.10 -0.64 -10.29
N LEU A 190 -18.09 -0.06 -10.95
CA LEU A 190 -17.49 1.21 -10.51
C LEU A 190 -17.72 2.39 -11.44
N THR A 191 -18.08 2.15 -12.69
CA THR A 191 -18.72 3.18 -13.52
C THR A 191 -20.08 3.69 -13.02
N PRO A 192 -20.88 2.99 -12.17
CA PRO A 192 -22.15 3.52 -11.71
C PRO A 192 -22.07 4.30 -10.40
N THR A 193 -20.97 4.29 -9.63
CA THR A 193 -20.87 5.05 -8.35
C THR A 193 -20.98 6.56 -8.49
N VAL A 194 -21.01 7.06 -9.72
CA VAL A 194 -21.07 8.47 -10.06
C VAL A 194 -22.36 8.82 -10.79
N HIS A 195 -23.45 8.14 -10.44
CA HIS A 195 -24.78 8.56 -10.85
C HIS A 195 -25.51 9.23 -9.67
N PRO A 196 -26.07 10.44 -9.84
CA PRO A 196 -26.80 11.11 -8.76
C PRO A 196 -27.99 10.33 -8.22
N GLY A 197 -28.58 9.43 -9.03
CA GLY A 197 -29.64 8.50 -8.60
C GLY A 197 -29.23 7.56 -7.46
N ILE A 198 -27.96 7.13 -7.42
CA ILE A 198 -27.47 6.27 -6.32
C ILE A 198 -27.42 7.05 -5.01
N ILE A 199 -26.88 8.27 -5.04
CA ILE A 199 -26.80 9.12 -3.85
C ILE A 199 -28.20 9.51 -3.39
N TRP A 200 -29.12 9.77 -4.32
CA TRP A 200 -30.53 10.03 -4.01
C TRP A 200 -31.18 8.84 -3.29
N GLU A 201 -31.05 7.63 -3.83
CA GLU A 201 -31.62 6.41 -3.24
C GLU A 201 -31.06 6.17 -1.84
N LEU A 202 -29.72 6.25 -1.72
CA LEU A 202 -29.02 6.12 -0.44
C LEU A 202 -29.56 7.10 0.59
N PHE A 203 -29.55 8.39 0.28
CA PHE A 203 -29.95 9.42 1.23
C PHE A 203 -31.42 9.32 1.59
N THR A 204 -32.28 8.91 0.66
CA THR A 204 -33.70 8.64 0.94
C THR A 204 -33.85 7.51 1.96
N MET A 205 -33.22 6.35 1.71
CA MET A 205 -33.28 5.21 2.63
C MET A 205 -32.73 5.54 4.03
N VAL A 206 -31.59 6.25 4.09
CA VAL A 206 -30.98 6.65 5.36
C VAL A 206 -31.89 7.63 6.11
N SER A 207 -32.53 8.57 5.40
CA SER A 207 -33.47 9.54 6.00
C SER A 207 -34.69 8.83 6.60
N GLU A 208 -35.25 7.86 5.90
CA GLU A 208 -36.38 7.05 6.36
C GLU A 208 -36.02 6.26 7.63
N GLU A 209 -34.86 5.61 7.62
CA GLU A 209 -34.37 4.84 8.77
C GLU A 209 -34.16 5.75 9.98
N ILE A 210 -33.51 6.91 9.84
CA ILE A 210 -33.32 7.88 10.94
C ILE A 210 -34.67 8.38 11.45
N SER A 211 -35.61 8.65 10.55
CA SER A 211 -36.95 9.12 10.91
C SER A 211 -37.70 8.10 11.78
N SER A 212 -37.53 6.80 11.48
CA SER A 212 -38.13 5.68 12.22
C SER A 212 -37.60 5.50 13.65
N VAL A 213 -36.43 6.07 13.98
CA VAL A 213 -35.85 5.98 15.33
C VAL A 213 -36.75 6.72 16.33
N GLN A 214 -37.28 6.01 17.32
CA GLN A 214 -38.01 6.63 18.44
C GLN A 214 -37.13 7.69 19.10
N SER A 215 -37.73 8.80 19.56
CA SER A 215 -36.99 9.89 20.20
C SER A 215 -36.05 9.30 21.26
N MET A 216 -34.74 9.40 21.04
CA MET A 216 -33.78 8.96 22.05
C MET A 216 -34.08 9.74 23.34
N GLU A 217 -34.21 9.05 24.47
CA GLU A 217 -34.44 9.68 25.78
C GLU A 217 -33.24 10.62 26.09
N GLN A 218 -33.40 11.92 25.81
CA GLN A 218 -32.29 12.88 25.73
C GLN A 218 -32.62 14.26 26.31
N GLY A 219 -33.55 14.35 27.27
CA GLY A 219 -33.76 15.61 27.98
C GLY A 219 -32.50 15.97 28.79
N HIS A 220 -31.77 17.02 28.36
CA HIS A 220 -30.57 17.66 28.93
C HIS A 220 -29.20 17.42 28.25
N LEU A 221 -29.08 16.62 27.18
CA LEU A 221 -27.78 16.43 26.52
C LEU A 221 -27.43 17.56 25.52
N ASP A 222 -26.17 17.96 25.49
CA ASP A 222 -25.61 18.89 24.51
C ASP A 222 -25.83 18.38 23.06
N PRO A 223 -26.21 19.24 22.09
CA PRO A 223 -26.41 18.84 20.69
C PRO A 223 -25.27 18.02 20.07
N ILE A 224 -24.02 18.33 20.41
CA ILE A 224 -22.84 17.61 19.90
C ILE A 224 -22.82 16.18 20.43
N VAL A 225 -23.16 15.99 21.70
CA VAL A 225 -23.24 14.66 22.33
C VAL A 225 -24.38 13.86 21.72
N ARG A 226 -25.54 14.49 21.45
CA ARG A 226 -26.67 13.85 20.77
C ARG A 226 -26.32 13.40 19.36
N TYR A 227 -25.60 14.22 18.61
CA TYR A 227 -25.10 13.86 17.28
C TYR A 227 -24.12 12.68 17.33
N ALA A 228 -23.16 12.70 18.26
CA ALA A 228 -22.23 11.60 18.43
C ALA A 228 -22.94 10.28 18.81
N ASN A 229 -23.97 10.35 19.66
CA ASN A 229 -24.79 9.18 20.01
C ASN A 229 -25.55 8.62 18.80
N LEU A 230 -26.10 9.49 17.95
CA LEU A 230 -26.75 9.07 16.70
C LEU A 230 -25.75 8.44 15.72
N ALA A 231 -24.55 9.03 15.59
CA ALA A 231 -23.47 8.48 14.76
C ALA A 231 -23.04 7.09 15.24
N ALA A 232 -22.82 6.91 16.55
CA ALA A 232 -22.49 5.62 17.15
C ALA A 232 -23.61 4.58 16.95
N TRP A 233 -24.87 4.99 17.11
CA TRP A 233 -26.03 4.14 16.83
C TRP A 233 -26.06 3.69 15.37
N TRP A 234 -25.88 4.63 14.43
CA TRP A 234 -25.86 4.34 13.00
C TRP A 234 -24.73 3.39 12.63
N ARG A 235 -23.51 3.64 13.13
CA ARG A 235 -22.36 2.73 12.95
C ARG A 235 -22.68 1.32 13.43
N ASN A 236 -23.31 1.18 14.61
CA ASN A 236 -23.69 -0.13 15.15
C ASN A 236 -24.80 -0.80 14.33
N LYS A 237 -25.77 -0.03 13.81
CA LYS A 237 -26.85 -0.52 12.94
C LYS A 237 -26.31 -1.04 11.60
N LEU A 238 -25.38 -0.30 10.98
CA LEU A 238 -24.65 -0.79 9.81
C LEU A 238 -23.90 -2.08 10.16
N GLY A 239 -23.23 -2.13 11.31
CA GLY A 239 -22.56 -3.35 11.77
C GLY A 239 -21.48 -3.87 10.80
N GLY A 240 -21.07 -5.12 11.00
CA GLY A 240 -20.10 -5.82 10.14
C GLY A 240 -20.68 -6.24 8.79
N ALA A 241 -19.85 -6.91 7.97
CA ALA A 241 -20.26 -7.44 6.66
C ALA A 241 -21.44 -8.43 6.73
N GLU A 242 -21.72 -8.99 7.91
CA GLU A 242 -22.79 -9.96 8.15
C GLU A 242 -24.11 -9.31 8.60
N SER A 243 -24.16 -7.97 8.72
CA SER A 243 -25.37 -7.25 9.08
C SER A 243 -26.42 -7.35 7.97
N PRO A 244 -27.62 -7.90 8.24
CA PRO A 244 -28.68 -8.01 7.23
C PRO A 244 -29.10 -6.64 6.68
N PHE A 245 -29.12 -5.61 7.54
CA PHE A 245 -29.44 -4.24 7.15
C PHE A 245 -28.42 -3.68 6.16
N ARG A 246 -27.12 -3.87 6.47
CA ARG A 246 -26.02 -3.44 5.60
C ARG A 246 -26.10 -4.10 4.24
N THR A 247 -26.29 -5.41 4.22
CA THR A 247 -26.43 -6.20 2.99
C THR A 247 -27.62 -5.70 2.17
N ALA A 248 -28.78 -5.49 2.79
CA ALA A 248 -29.96 -4.97 2.10
C ALA A 248 -29.74 -3.56 1.53
N LEU A 249 -29.11 -2.66 2.30
CA LEU A 249 -28.79 -1.30 1.88
C LEU A 249 -27.89 -1.30 0.64
N TYR A 250 -26.74 -1.98 0.68
CA TYR A 250 -25.81 -1.99 -0.46
C TYR A 250 -26.31 -2.82 -1.64
N GLN A 251 -27.13 -3.85 -1.41
CA GLN A 251 -27.77 -4.60 -2.49
C GLN A 251 -28.71 -3.69 -3.29
N ARG A 252 -29.56 -2.91 -2.62
CA ARG A 252 -30.48 -1.97 -3.28
C ARG A 252 -29.76 -0.85 -4.01
N ILE A 253 -28.69 -0.31 -3.42
CA ILE A 253 -27.78 0.64 -4.07
C ILE A 253 -27.18 0.00 -5.34
N SER A 254 -26.71 -1.26 -5.25
CA SER A 254 -26.17 -1.98 -6.40
C SER A 254 -27.21 -2.26 -7.48
N ASP A 255 -28.47 -2.50 -7.13
CA ASP A 255 -29.54 -2.75 -8.10
C ASP A 255 -29.94 -1.45 -8.82
N THR A 256 -30.01 -0.34 -8.07
CA THR A 256 -30.20 1.02 -8.62
C THR A 256 -29.07 1.37 -9.57
N ALA A 257 -27.82 1.10 -9.17
CA ALA A 257 -26.63 1.30 -9.99
C ALA A 257 -26.71 0.57 -11.35
N ARG A 258 -27.24 -0.66 -11.36
CA ARG A 258 -27.42 -1.44 -12.59
C ARG A 258 -28.51 -0.84 -13.48
N ALA A 259 -29.66 -0.49 -12.90
CA ALA A 259 -30.78 0.09 -13.65
C ALA A 259 -30.43 1.43 -14.31
N GLU A 260 -29.74 2.31 -13.57
CA GLU A 260 -29.31 3.62 -14.08
C GLU A 260 -28.24 3.50 -15.17
N ARG A 261 -27.37 2.48 -15.10
CA ARG A 261 -26.40 2.19 -16.17
C ARG A 261 -27.11 1.85 -17.48
N ASP A 262 -28.12 0.99 -17.43
CA ASP A 262 -28.87 0.57 -18.62
C ASP A 262 -29.65 1.74 -19.23
N SER A 263 -30.23 2.62 -18.40
CA SER A 263 -30.90 3.84 -18.83
C SER A 263 -29.93 4.88 -19.42
N THR A 264 -28.78 5.11 -18.79
CA THR A 264 -27.77 6.08 -19.27
C THR A 264 -27.19 5.68 -20.64
N VAL A 265 -26.95 4.39 -20.87
CA VAL A 265 -26.52 3.86 -22.18
C VAL A 265 -27.58 4.14 -23.26
N GLN A 266 -28.86 4.03 -22.91
CA GLN A 266 -29.97 4.35 -23.82
C GLN A 266 -30.09 5.85 -24.11
N HIS A 267 -29.94 6.72 -23.10
CA HIS A 267 -30.00 8.18 -23.28
C HIS A 267 -28.83 8.73 -24.10
N ILE A 268 -27.61 8.21 -23.90
CA ILE A 268 -26.44 8.59 -24.71
C ILE A 268 -26.63 8.17 -26.17
N ALA A 269 -27.23 7.00 -26.43
CA ALA A 269 -27.57 6.57 -27.79
C ALA A 269 -28.63 7.46 -28.46
N GLN A 270 -29.40 8.24 -27.68
CA GLN A 270 -30.48 9.11 -28.15
C GLN A 270 -30.11 10.59 -28.19
N GLY A 271 -28.93 10.99 -27.64
CA GLY A 271 -28.40 12.35 -27.75
C GLY A 271 -28.92 13.36 -26.72
N ASP A 272 -29.53 12.90 -25.62
CA ASP A 272 -30.08 13.76 -24.57
C ASP A 272 -29.02 14.23 -23.55
N SER A 273 -29.22 15.42 -22.97
CA SER A 273 -28.33 16.00 -21.95
C SER A 273 -28.58 15.41 -20.55
N PRO A 274 -27.53 15.02 -19.78
CA PRO A 274 -27.64 14.28 -18.52
C PRO A 274 -28.00 15.10 -17.25
N ASP A 275 -28.70 16.23 -17.39
CA ASP A 275 -28.88 17.23 -16.31
C ASP A 275 -30.10 17.09 -15.33
N PRO A 276 -31.05 16.12 -15.40
CA PRO A 276 -32.24 16.15 -14.54
C PRO A 276 -32.03 15.65 -13.10
N PHE A 277 -30.91 15.01 -12.75
CA PHE A 277 -30.76 14.30 -11.46
C PHE A 277 -30.02 15.05 -10.34
N ILE A 278 -29.39 16.20 -10.62
CA ILE A 278 -28.65 16.97 -9.59
C ILE A 278 -29.61 17.59 -8.56
N VAL A 279 -30.77 18.08 -8.99
CA VAL A 279 -31.77 18.70 -8.11
C VAL A 279 -32.36 17.67 -7.12
N PRO A 280 -32.89 16.52 -7.58
CA PRO A 280 -33.34 15.46 -6.67
C PRO A 280 -32.28 15.02 -5.65
N MET A 281 -31.03 14.86 -6.09
CA MET A 281 -29.93 14.49 -5.20
C MET A 281 -29.73 15.52 -4.08
N ARG A 282 -29.76 16.82 -4.40
CA ARG A 282 -29.64 17.90 -3.40
C ARG A 282 -30.82 17.90 -2.43
N GLU A 283 -32.03 17.66 -2.93
CA GLU A 283 -33.21 17.55 -2.08
C GLU A 283 -33.12 16.35 -1.12
N ALA A 284 -32.61 15.21 -1.57
CA ALA A 284 -32.38 14.05 -0.71
C ALA A 284 -31.32 14.33 0.36
N ALA A 285 -30.24 15.06 0.02
CA ALA A 285 -29.23 15.49 0.99
C ALA A 285 -29.81 16.41 2.07
N GLU A 286 -30.70 17.34 1.69
CA GLU A 286 -31.37 18.23 2.63
C GLU A 286 -32.41 17.50 3.50
N LYS A 287 -33.12 16.51 2.94
CA LYS A 287 -34.01 15.63 3.73
C LYS A 287 -33.23 14.84 4.78
N LEU A 288 -32.08 14.27 4.42
CA LEU A 288 -31.22 13.54 5.34
C LEU A 288 -30.73 14.44 6.47
N ARG A 289 -30.31 15.65 6.12
CA ARG A 289 -29.96 16.67 7.09
C ARG A 289 -31.11 16.98 8.05
N GLN A 290 -32.32 17.25 7.54
CA GLN A 290 -33.49 17.54 8.38
C GLN A 290 -33.81 16.37 9.31
N ALA A 291 -33.68 15.13 8.83
CA ALA A 291 -33.86 13.94 9.66
C ALA A 291 -32.84 13.92 10.82
N ILE A 292 -31.57 14.19 10.57
CA ILE A 292 -30.53 14.25 11.61
C ILE A 292 -30.77 15.42 12.58
N GLU A 293 -31.05 16.62 12.07
CA GLU A 293 -31.30 17.82 12.88
C GLU A 293 -32.52 17.63 13.80
N SER A 294 -33.58 16.98 13.31
CA SER A 294 -34.79 16.68 14.09
C SER A 294 -34.51 15.80 15.32
N LYS A 295 -33.47 14.96 15.27
CA LYS A 295 -33.10 14.05 16.36
C LYS A 295 -32.03 14.63 17.30
N THR A 296 -31.22 15.57 16.81
CA THR A 296 -29.99 16.00 17.52
C THR A 296 -30.01 17.48 17.92
N SER A 297 -30.84 18.30 17.28
CA SER A 297 -30.75 19.76 17.32
C SER A 297 -29.35 20.32 16.97
N TYR A 298 -28.55 19.53 16.22
CA TYR A 298 -27.22 19.91 15.78
C TYR A 298 -27.27 21.06 14.78
N SER A 299 -26.29 21.97 14.83
CA SER A 299 -26.32 23.25 14.13
C SER A 299 -26.31 23.12 12.61
N ARG A 300 -26.95 24.11 11.95
CA ARG A 300 -27.06 24.27 10.49
C ARG A 300 -25.72 24.56 9.78
N HIS A 301 -24.59 24.65 10.49
CA HIS A 301 -23.31 25.16 9.96
C HIS A 301 -22.12 24.21 10.13
N ASP A 302 -22.37 22.94 10.42
CA ASP A 302 -21.32 21.95 10.65
C ASP A 302 -21.59 20.68 9.82
N ILE A 303 -20.65 19.74 9.86
CA ILE A 303 -20.71 18.48 9.11
C ILE A 303 -21.91 17.66 9.59
N VAL A 304 -22.73 17.25 8.63
CA VAL A 304 -23.93 16.45 8.86
C VAL A 304 -23.63 14.98 8.60
N VAL A 305 -23.01 14.68 7.45
CA VAL A 305 -22.67 13.32 7.03
C VAL A 305 -21.27 13.26 6.43
N VAL A 306 -20.54 12.20 6.78
CA VAL A 306 -19.28 11.81 6.15
C VAL A 306 -19.51 10.61 5.23
N LEU A 307 -19.13 10.70 3.97
CA LEU A 307 -19.07 9.58 3.04
C LEU A 307 -17.63 9.10 2.95
N TYR A 308 -17.36 7.83 3.27
CA TYR A 308 -16.01 7.28 3.13
C TYR A 308 -15.96 6.31 1.94
N PHE A 309 -14.96 6.46 1.06
CA PHE A 309 -14.73 5.57 -0.08
C PHE A 309 -13.42 4.78 0.10
N ASP A 310 -13.51 3.48 0.42
CA ASP A 310 -12.36 2.57 0.42
C ASP A 310 -11.92 2.22 -1.00
N GLU A 311 -10.62 1.97 -1.16
CA GLU A 311 -10.02 1.60 -2.44
C GLU A 311 -10.31 2.63 -3.54
N ALA A 312 -10.29 3.92 -3.19
CA ALA A 312 -10.69 5.01 -4.08
C ALA A 312 -9.86 5.13 -5.37
N HIS A 313 -8.66 4.55 -5.42
CA HIS A 313 -7.84 4.47 -6.63
C HIS A 313 -8.49 3.72 -7.81
N TYR A 314 -9.59 2.99 -7.60
CA TYR A 314 -10.33 2.42 -8.73
C TYR A 314 -11.18 3.46 -9.48
N LEU A 315 -11.49 4.62 -8.88
CA LEU A 315 -12.24 5.70 -9.53
C LEU A 315 -11.49 6.40 -10.67
N THR A 316 -10.19 6.13 -10.77
CA THR A 316 -9.30 6.74 -11.76
C THR A 316 -8.71 5.70 -12.72
N LYS A 317 -9.03 4.42 -12.54
CA LYS A 317 -8.62 3.32 -13.43
C LYS A 317 -9.69 3.09 -14.51
N GLY A 318 -9.30 3.16 -15.79
CA GLY A 318 -10.16 2.77 -16.91
C GLY A 318 -10.86 3.91 -17.67
N ASN A 319 -10.27 5.10 -17.73
CA ASN A 319 -10.83 6.22 -18.50
C ASN A 319 -10.92 5.89 -20.00
N SER A 320 -12.15 5.72 -20.51
CA SER A 320 -12.44 5.67 -21.95
C SER A 320 -12.33 7.03 -22.63
N ASN A 321 -12.37 8.14 -21.85
CA ASN A 321 -12.23 9.51 -22.36
C ASN A 321 -10.99 10.19 -21.75
N PRO A 322 -10.06 10.70 -22.58
CA PRO A 322 -8.94 11.49 -22.08
C PRO A 322 -9.45 12.84 -21.55
N GLY A 323 -9.49 12.99 -20.22
CA GLY A 323 -9.72 14.29 -19.55
C GLY A 323 -10.84 14.33 -18.49
N PHE A 324 -11.61 13.26 -18.27
CA PHE A 324 -12.63 13.23 -17.23
C PHE A 324 -12.79 11.83 -16.63
N SER A 325 -12.53 11.71 -15.33
CA SER A 325 -12.57 10.44 -14.59
C SER A 325 -13.86 10.28 -13.77
N ALA A 326 -14.17 9.06 -13.34
CA ALA A 326 -15.24 8.81 -12.37
C ALA A 326 -14.99 9.56 -11.05
N TYR A 327 -13.72 9.76 -10.68
CA TYR A 327 -13.34 10.61 -9.55
C TYR A 327 -13.79 12.07 -9.74
N ASP A 328 -13.53 12.69 -10.90
CA ASP A 328 -13.90 14.09 -11.16
C ASP A 328 -15.42 14.31 -11.10
N ALA A 329 -16.17 13.38 -11.68
CA ALA A 329 -17.63 13.40 -11.62
C ALA A 329 -18.15 13.29 -10.17
N LEU A 330 -17.52 12.45 -9.34
CA LEU A 330 -17.92 12.27 -7.94
C LEU A 330 -17.60 13.53 -7.12
N CYS A 331 -16.43 14.13 -7.33
CA CYS A 331 -16.05 15.39 -6.71
C CYS A 331 -17.06 16.50 -7.03
N ASN A 332 -17.48 16.61 -8.30
CA ASN A 332 -18.48 17.59 -8.72
C ASN A 332 -19.83 17.39 -8.02
N MET A 333 -20.30 16.14 -7.92
CA MET A 333 -21.54 15.81 -7.20
C MET A 333 -21.46 16.17 -5.71
N LEU A 334 -20.36 15.85 -5.06
CA LEU A 334 -20.14 16.15 -3.64
C LEU A 334 -20.04 17.65 -3.37
N ASN A 335 -19.39 18.40 -4.28
CA ASN A 335 -19.34 19.87 -4.20
C ASN A 335 -20.74 20.49 -4.27
N ALA A 336 -21.63 19.93 -5.10
CA ALA A 336 -23.03 20.39 -5.19
C ALA A 336 -23.83 20.19 -3.89
N MET A 337 -23.36 19.34 -2.97
CA MET A 337 -23.98 19.03 -1.67
C MET A 337 -23.24 19.63 -0.47
N LYS A 338 -22.17 20.42 -0.69
CA LYS A 338 -21.38 21.04 0.40
C LYS A 338 -22.25 21.83 1.39
N LYS A 339 -23.25 22.57 0.89
CA LYS A 339 -24.18 23.37 1.73
C LYS A 339 -25.12 22.53 2.59
N SER A 340 -25.29 21.25 2.26
CA SER A 340 -26.11 20.30 3.02
C SER A 340 -25.30 19.56 4.10
N GLY A 341 -24.03 19.91 4.30
CA GLY A 341 -23.20 19.31 5.36
C GLY A 341 -22.56 17.97 4.98
N VAL A 342 -22.45 17.66 3.68
CA VAL A 342 -21.83 16.42 3.20
C VAL A 342 -20.32 16.61 3.03
N TYR A 343 -19.55 15.74 3.69
CA TYR A 343 -18.09 15.68 3.61
C TYR A 343 -17.64 14.31 3.07
N ALA A 344 -16.60 14.24 2.24
CA ALA A 344 -16.08 12.98 1.69
C ALA A 344 -14.66 12.67 2.14
N VAL A 345 -14.40 11.39 2.42
CA VAL A 345 -13.08 10.86 2.78
C VAL A 345 -12.71 9.77 1.77
N TYR A 346 -11.59 9.94 1.08
CA TYR A 346 -11.11 8.97 0.10
C TYR A 346 -9.94 8.18 0.68
N LEU A 347 -10.13 6.88 0.92
CA LEU A 347 -9.05 6.02 1.37
C LEU A 347 -8.37 5.41 0.16
N SER A 348 -7.07 5.62 0.05
CA SER A 348 -6.33 5.00 -1.04
C SER A 348 -4.88 4.69 -0.69
N LYS A 349 -4.31 3.86 -1.55
CA LYS A 349 -2.89 3.73 -1.75
C LYS A 349 -2.48 4.85 -2.73
N VAL A 350 -1.23 5.30 -2.69
CA VAL A 350 -0.75 6.53 -3.37
C VAL A 350 -1.10 6.66 -4.87
N SER A 351 -1.48 5.56 -5.53
CA SER A 351 -2.03 5.61 -6.88
C SER A 351 -3.31 6.47 -6.97
N VAL A 352 -3.17 7.67 -7.55
CA VAL A 352 -4.17 8.35 -8.40
C VAL A 352 -5.38 9.01 -7.70
N ILE A 353 -5.14 10.00 -6.82
CA ILE A 353 -6.15 11.02 -6.44
C ILE A 353 -5.71 12.43 -6.86
N ALA A 354 -4.87 12.55 -7.90
CA ALA A 354 -4.77 13.80 -8.67
C ALA A 354 -5.43 13.56 -10.03
N PRO A 355 -6.36 14.43 -10.47
CA PRO A 355 -6.66 14.55 -11.88
C PRO A 355 -5.36 14.94 -12.60
N PRO A 356 -5.03 14.36 -13.78
CA PRO A 356 -3.97 14.92 -14.60
C PRO A 356 -4.33 16.38 -14.93
N ALA A 357 -3.34 17.27 -14.96
CA ALA A 357 -3.54 18.63 -15.45
C ALA A 357 -4.24 18.57 -16.84
N PRO A 358 -5.26 19.40 -17.10
CA PRO A 358 -5.97 19.33 -18.37
C PRO A 358 -5.00 19.59 -19.53
N PRO A 359 -5.09 18.84 -20.64
CA PRO A 359 -4.27 19.08 -21.81
C PRO A 359 -4.54 20.49 -22.36
N SER A 360 -3.47 21.22 -22.68
CA SER A 360 -3.49 22.59 -23.22
C SER A 360 -4.06 22.69 -24.65
N THR A 361 -4.78 21.68 -25.15
CA THR A 361 -5.28 21.58 -26.52
C THR A 361 -6.80 21.57 -26.58
N GLY A 362 -7.38 22.78 -26.59
CA GLY A 362 -8.46 23.27 -27.48
C GLY A 362 -9.64 22.40 -27.96
N LEU A 363 -9.96 21.23 -27.38
CA LEU A 363 -11.11 20.42 -27.79
C LEU A 363 -12.35 20.73 -26.94
N SER A 364 -13.41 21.12 -27.64
CA SER A 364 -14.62 21.73 -27.08
C SER A 364 -15.58 20.69 -26.51
N LEU A 365 -15.71 20.63 -25.18
CA LEU A 365 -16.74 19.87 -24.47
C LEU A 365 -18.03 20.71 -24.21
N PRO A 366 -19.20 20.06 -23.99
CA PRO A 366 -20.51 20.70 -23.80
C PRO A 366 -20.56 21.69 -22.63
N SER A 367 -21.41 22.71 -22.74
CA SER A 367 -21.47 23.89 -21.85
C SER A 367 -21.92 23.62 -20.41
N SER A 368 -22.58 22.50 -20.11
CA SER A 368 -23.08 22.17 -18.76
C SER A 368 -21.96 21.76 -17.77
N PHE A 369 -20.79 21.35 -18.28
CA PHE A 369 -19.62 20.98 -17.47
C PHE A 369 -18.56 22.09 -17.39
N ARG A 370 -18.80 23.24 -18.03
CA ARG A 370 -17.84 24.34 -18.18
C ARG A 370 -17.92 25.39 -17.05
N GLY A 371 -18.63 25.07 -15.97
CA GLY A 371 -18.97 26.02 -14.89
C GLY A 371 -18.01 26.07 -13.70
N GLY A 372 -16.86 25.39 -13.73
CA GLY A 372 -15.90 25.41 -12.63
C GLY A 372 -14.47 25.41 -13.13
N SER A 373 -13.67 26.37 -12.68
CA SER A 373 -12.21 26.30 -12.70
C SER A 373 -11.76 24.91 -12.20
N PRO A 374 -10.67 24.33 -12.74
CA PRO A 374 -10.13 23.07 -12.18
C PRO A 374 -9.96 23.23 -10.67
N PRO A 375 -10.27 22.20 -9.85
CA PRO A 375 -10.17 22.30 -8.40
C PRO A 375 -8.71 22.56 -8.01
N GLN A 376 -8.37 23.83 -7.80
CA GLN A 376 -7.02 24.30 -7.50
C GLN A 376 -6.58 24.00 -6.05
N TYR A 377 -7.42 23.36 -5.24
CA TYR A 377 -7.19 23.23 -3.81
C TYR A 377 -7.67 21.87 -3.29
N LEU A 378 -6.91 20.81 -3.57
CA LEU A 378 -6.95 19.63 -2.71
C LEU A 378 -6.15 19.98 -1.47
N GLU A 379 -6.80 19.94 -0.30
CA GLU A 379 -6.08 19.95 0.98
C GLU A 379 -5.00 18.87 0.98
N ALA A 380 -3.90 19.12 1.69
CA ALA A 380 -2.84 18.15 1.83
C ALA A 380 -3.42 16.81 2.32
N PRO A 381 -3.10 15.68 1.66
CA PRO A 381 -3.63 14.38 2.06
C PRO A 381 -3.29 14.05 3.52
N PHE A 382 -4.23 13.42 4.21
CA PHE A 382 -3.99 12.89 5.53
C PHE A 382 -3.14 11.60 5.43
N ILE A 383 -1.92 11.66 5.98
CA ILE A 383 -0.97 10.55 5.97
C ILE A 383 -0.66 9.98 7.36
N GLU A 384 -1.12 10.67 8.42
CA GLU A 384 -0.83 10.44 9.84
C GLU A 384 -1.57 9.22 10.40
N CYS A 385 -1.30 8.04 9.85
CA CYS A 385 -1.87 6.77 10.29
C CYS A 385 -1.12 6.20 11.52
N PRO A 386 -1.78 5.38 12.36
CA PRO A 386 -1.15 4.81 13.55
C PRO A 386 0.08 3.94 13.22
N PHE A 387 1.13 4.08 14.02
CA PHE A 387 2.37 3.31 13.91
C PHE A 387 2.95 3.07 15.31
N ASP A 388 3.47 1.86 15.57
CA ASP A 388 3.94 1.43 16.91
C ASP A 388 2.88 1.60 18.01
N VAL A 389 1.60 1.35 17.69
CA VAL A 389 0.49 1.48 18.63
C VAL A 389 0.14 0.14 19.26
N TYR A 390 0.06 0.12 20.60
CA TYR A 390 -0.30 -1.05 21.38
C TYR A 390 -0.93 -0.63 22.73
N ASP A 391 -1.59 -1.58 23.39
CA ASP A 391 -2.37 -1.40 24.62
C ASP A 391 -1.57 -0.92 25.83
N ARG A 392 -0.27 -1.17 25.80
CA ARG A 392 0.70 -0.85 26.84
C ARG A 392 2.01 -0.42 26.20
N PRO A 393 2.90 0.27 26.92
CA PRO A 393 4.24 0.56 26.42
C PRO A 393 4.90 -0.72 25.89
N MET A 394 5.29 -0.70 24.62
CA MET A 394 5.81 -1.90 23.95
C MET A 394 7.11 -2.40 24.57
N ILE A 395 7.93 -1.47 25.05
CA ILE A 395 9.23 -1.73 25.66
C ILE A 395 9.33 -1.02 27.01
N ARG A 396 9.86 -1.73 28.01
CA ARG A 396 10.28 -1.18 29.29
C ARG A 396 11.63 -1.77 29.65
N GLU A 397 12.52 -0.90 30.10
CA GLU A 397 13.89 -1.26 30.42
C GLU A 397 13.92 -2.31 31.54
N GLY A 398 14.68 -3.40 31.34
CA GLY A 398 14.83 -4.44 32.35
C GLY A 398 13.55 -5.24 32.63
N GLU A 399 12.59 -5.31 31.69
CA GLU A 399 11.38 -6.12 31.85
C GLU A 399 11.50 -7.50 31.20
N ARG A 400 12.09 -7.59 30.01
CA ARG A 400 12.08 -8.78 29.14
C ARG A 400 13.48 -9.31 28.86
N SER A 401 13.61 -10.63 28.69
CA SER A 401 14.86 -11.25 28.25
C SER A 401 15.12 -10.99 26.76
N LEU A 402 16.36 -11.22 26.31
CA LEU A 402 16.72 -11.11 24.90
C LEU A 402 15.94 -12.10 24.04
N GLU A 403 15.73 -13.33 24.53
CA GLU A 403 14.96 -14.36 23.82
C GLU A 403 13.50 -13.96 23.64
N TYR A 404 12.88 -13.33 24.64
CA TYR A 404 11.48 -12.89 24.56
C TYR A 404 11.29 -11.77 23.53
N VAL A 405 12.19 -10.79 23.48
CA VAL A 405 12.08 -9.69 22.51
C VAL A 405 12.31 -10.12 21.06
N CYS A 406 12.81 -11.33 20.85
CA CYS A 406 12.94 -11.95 19.53
C CYS A 406 11.71 -12.80 19.15
N LEU A 407 10.72 -12.97 20.02
CA LEU A 407 9.56 -13.81 19.70
C LEU A 407 8.61 -13.13 18.70
N PRO A 408 7.93 -13.91 17.83
CA PRO A 408 6.95 -13.37 16.89
C PRO A 408 5.91 -12.47 17.54
N GLU A 409 5.34 -12.92 18.66
CA GLU A 409 4.33 -12.20 19.44
C GLU A 409 4.79 -10.83 19.96
N PHE A 410 6.10 -10.63 20.08
CA PHE A 410 6.69 -9.36 20.46
C PHE A 410 6.97 -8.49 19.24
N LEU A 411 7.61 -9.08 18.22
CA LEU A 411 8.07 -8.38 17.01
C LEU A 411 6.93 -7.82 16.16
N VAL A 412 5.79 -8.53 16.07
CA VAL A 412 4.63 -8.07 15.28
C VAL A 412 4.02 -6.76 15.79
N ARG A 413 4.33 -6.36 17.03
CA ARG A 413 3.83 -5.13 17.64
C ARG A 413 4.53 -3.88 17.11
N PHE A 414 5.73 -4.00 16.53
CA PHE A 414 6.44 -2.89 15.92
C PHE A 414 5.97 -2.67 14.50
N GLY A 415 5.57 -1.44 14.22
CA GLY A 415 5.16 -0.98 12.91
C GLY A 415 3.67 -0.83 12.76
N ARG A 416 3.17 -1.38 11.66
CA ARG A 416 1.78 -1.31 11.23
C ARG A 416 0.86 -2.08 12.17
N PRO A 417 -0.33 -1.55 12.52
CA PRO A 417 -1.29 -2.25 13.37
C PRO A 417 -1.80 -3.58 12.79
N LEU A 418 -1.80 -3.73 11.46
CA LEU A 418 -2.27 -4.94 10.79
C LEU A 418 -1.60 -6.21 11.32
N PHE A 419 -0.29 -6.19 11.54
CA PHE A 419 0.45 -7.41 11.85
C PHE A 419 0.12 -7.96 13.23
N TRP A 420 0.15 -7.13 14.28
CA TRP A 420 -0.17 -7.62 15.63
C TRP A 420 -1.65 -7.94 15.79
N THR A 421 -2.56 -7.14 15.22
CA THR A 421 -4.00 -7.41 15.33
C THR A 421 -4.38 -8.72 14.64
N LEU A 422 -3.80 -9.00 13.47
CA LEU A 422 -3.98 -10.27 12.76
C LEU A 422 -3.36 -11.44 13.53
N TYR A 423 -2.15 -11.27 14.07
CA TYR A 423 -1.46 -12.30 14.84
C TYR A 423 -2.22 -12.69 16.11
N GLU A 424 -2.68 -11.72 16.90
CA GLU A 424 -3.42 -11.97 18.15
C GLU A 424 -4.81 -12.57 17.89
N SER A 425 -5.45 -12.18 16.78
CA SER A 425 -6.76 -12.70 16.37
C SER A 425 -6.71 -14.06 15.66
N GLY A 426 -5.51 -14.46 15.24
CA GLY A 426 -5.26 -15.67 14.46
C GLY A 426 -5.10 -16.93 15.30
N ASN A 427 -5.43 -18.08 14.69
CA ASN A 427 -5.11 -19.39 15.25
C ASN A 427 -3.62 -19.75 14.98
N ALA A 428 -3.20 -20.96 15.37
CA ALA A 428 -1.82 -21.41 15.14
C ALA A 428 -1.39 -21.37 13.66
N GLN A 429 -2.29 -21.65 12.72
CA GLN A 429 -2.00 -21.57 11.28
C GLN A 429 -1.68 -20.14 10.85
N VAL A 430 -2.50 -19.15 11.25
CA VAL A 430 -2.23 -17.73 10.96
C VAL A 430 -0.94 -17.25 11.61
N LYS A 431 -0.70 -17.65 12.86
CA LYS A 431 0.53 -17.31 13.58
C LYS A 431 1.78 -17.92 12.96
N ASN A 432 1.67 -19.08 12.32
CA ASN A 432 2.79 -19.71 11.61
C ASN A 432 2.97 -19.13 10.20
N ALA A 433 1.88 -18.70 9.55
CA ALA A 433 1.88 -18.16 8.19
C ALA A 433 2.07 -16.62 8.11
N ILE A 434 2.18 -15.91 9.24
CA ILE A 434 2.27 -14.44 9.24
C ILE A 434 3.53 -13.91 8.52
N ALA A 435 4.65 -14.66 8.53
CA ALA A 435 5.83 -14.30 7.73
C ALA A 435 5.55 -14.39 6.23
N ASP A 436 4.91 -15.47 5.78
CA ASP A 436 4.53 -15.65 4.36
C ASP A 436 3.50 -14.60 3.93
N PHE A 437 2.54 -14.27 4.79
CA PHE A 437 1.62 -13.16 4.55
C PHE A 437 2.39 -11.84 4.35
N VAL A 438 3.40 -11.56 5.17
CA VAL A 438 4.22 -10.35 5.05
C VAL A 438 5.07 -10.38 3.78
N LYS A 439 5.62 -11.54 3.38
CA LYS A 439 6.29 -11.71 2.08
C LYS A 439 5.35 -11.37 0.92
N GLN A 440 4.11 -11.84 0.97
CA GLN A 440 3.11 -11.53 -0.06
C GLN A 440 2.81 -10.03 -0.13
N GLN A 441 2.67 -9.36 1.02
CA GLN A 441 2.45 -7.92 1.07
C GLN A 441 3.67 -7.10 0.63
N LEU A 442 4.90 -7.58 0.90
CA LEU A 442 6.15 -6.91 0.52
C LEU A 442 6.44 -7.07 -0.98
N THR A 443 6.19 -8.25 -1.54
CA THR A 443 6.44 -8.56 -2.96
C THR A 443 5.27 -8.16 -3.87
N GLY A 444 4.07 -7.99 -3.32
CA GLY A 444 2.85 -7.83 -4.10
C GLY A 444 2.43 -9.10 -4.85
N ARG A 445 3.02 -10.27 -4.52
CA ARG A 445 2.78 -11.57 -5.19
C ARG A 445 2.24 -12.59 -4.20
N VAL A 446 1.27 -13.39 -4.64
CA VAL A 446 0.60 -14.44 -3.83
C VAL A 446 1.53 -15.61 -3.52
N SER A 447 2.23 -16.07 -4.56
CA SER A 447 3.14 -17.20 -4.51
C SER A 447 4.39 -16.79 -5.28
N PRO A 448 5.41 -16.23 -4.61
CA PRO A 448 6.67 -15.93 -5.27
C PRO A 448 7.30 -17.23 -5.78
N SER A 449 7.39 -17.40 -7.10
CA SER A 449 8.12 -18.48 -7.75
C SER A 449 9.31 -17.90 -8.52
N GLY A 450 10.42 -18.65 -8.59
CA GLY A 450 11.68 -18.13 -9.11
C GLY A 450 12.35 -17.12 -8.18
N ASP A 451 13.43 -16.48 -8.65
CA ASP A 451 14.08 -15.41 -7.91
C ASP A 451 13.29 -14.10 -8.10
N VAL A 452 12.27 -13.90 -7.27
CA VAL A 452 11.38 -12.73 -7.36
C VAL A 452 12.08 -11.39 -7.18
N LEU A 453 13.32 -11.40 -6.71
CA LEU A 453 14.13 -10.20 -6.55
C LEU A 453 14.72 -9.68 -7.86
N GLU A 454 14.65 -10.45 -8.96
CA GLU A 454 14.99 -9.97 -10.32
C GLU A 454 14.04 -8.85 -10.79
N ASP A 455 12.82 -8.81 -10.25
CA ASP A 455 11.91 -7.68 -10.43
C ASP A 455 12.45 -6.47 -9.66
N ALA A 456 12.78 -5.39 -10.37
CA ALA A 456 13.47 -4.23 -9.80
C ALA A 456 12.70 -3.56 -8.65
N ASP A 457 11.36 -3.52 -8.70
CA ASP A 457 10.53 -2.91 -7.66
C ASP A 457 10.54 -3.76 -6.37
N ILE A 458 10.43 -5.08 -6.54
CA ILE A 458 10.48 -6.06 -5.46
C ILE A 458 11.89 -6.11 -4.85
N GLY A 459 12.92 -6.19 -5.69
CA GLY A 459 14.31 -6.17 -5.27
C GLY A 459 14.62 -4.92 -4.45
N PHE A 460 14.26 -3.74 -4.96
CA PHE A 460 14.41 -2.49 -4.22
C PHE A 460 13.64 -2.51 -2.89
N ALA A 461 12.40 -2.98 -2.86
CA ALA A 461 11.60 -3.07 -1.63
C ALA A 461 12.28 -3.92 -0.55
N VAL A 462 12.72 -5.12 -0.94
CA VAL A 462 13.36 -6.10 -0.06
C VAL A 462 14.66 -5.54 0.47
N PHE A 463 15.54 -5.02 -0.39
CA PHE A 463 16.79 -4.40 0.06
C PHE A 463 16.54 -3.17 0.93
N SER A 464 15.62 -2.29 0.55
CA SER A 464 15.34 -1.06 1.29
C SER A 464 14.79 -1.34 2.70
N SER A 465 14.01 -2.41 2.88
CA SER A 465 13.48 -2.82 4.19
C SER A 465 14.56 -3.26 5.19
N ARG A 466 15.73 -3.68 4.68
CA ARG A 466 16.84 -4.18 5.50
C ARG A 466 18.01 -3.22 5.55
N LEU A 467 18.42 -2.69 4.40
CA LEU A 467 19.58 -1.82 4.22
C LEU A 467 19.27 -0.34 4.46
N LEU A 468 18.01 0.07 4.58
CA LEU A 468 17.61 1.49 4.68
C LEU A 468 18.16 2.31 3.49
N LEU A 469 17.68 1.98 2.28
CA LEU A 469 18.12 2.64 1.06
C LEU A 469 17.38 3.99 0.88
N PRO A 470 18.09 5.14 0.91
CA PRO A 470 17.49 6.41 0.61
C PRO A 470 17.17 6.51 -0.88
N LEU A 471 16.08 7.22 -1.18
CA LEU A 471 15.70 7.57 -2.54
C LEU A 471 16.18 8.99 -2.85
N ASP A 472 16.82 9.17 -4.00
CA ASP A 472 17.31 10.49 -4.44
C ASP A 472 16.15 11.39 -4.83
N ALA A 473 15.99 12.53 -4.16
CA ALA A 473 14.91 13.45 -4.44
C ALA A 473 14.92 14.03 -5.87
N LEU A 474 16.09 14.06 -6.52
CA LEU A 474 16.31 14.59 -7.86
C LEU A 474 16.37 13.49 -8.94
N GLY A 475 16.66 12.25 -8.55
CA GLY A 475 16.88 11.11 -9.45
C GLY A 475 15.71 10.13 -9.54
N THR A 476 14.76 10.18 -8.60
CA THR A 476 13.63 9.25 -8.56
C THR A 476 12.40 9.86 -9.21
N THR A 477 11.63 9.02 -9.92
CA THR A 477 10.29 9.43 -10.33
C THR A 477 9.37 9.33 -9.12
N PRO A 478 8.58 10.36 -8.79
CA PRO A 478 7.55 10.25 -7.75
C PRO A 478 6.59 9.07 -7.99
N ALA A 479 6.42 8.66 -9.25
CA ALA A 479 5.71 7.44 -9.64
C ALA A 479 6.33 6.16 -9.04
N PHE A 480 7.66 6.06 -8.96
CA PHE A 480 8.34 4.93 -8.31
C PHE A 480 8.07 4.92 -6.81
N GLU A 481 8.20 6.06 -6.12
CA GLU A 481 7.88 6.17 -4.69
C GLU A 481 6.42 5.78 -4.41
N ALA A 482 5.49 6.30 -5.21
CA ALA A 482 4.08 5.96 -5.16
C ALA A 482 3.82 4.46 -5.33
N LYS A 483 4.49 3.82 -6.29
CA LYS A 483 4.41 2.39 -6.55
C LYS A 483 4.91 1.58 -5.36
N GLN A 484 6.05 1.97 -4.76
CA GLN A 484 6.58 1.31 -3.57
C GLN A 484 5.66 1.42 -2.36
N VAL A 485 5.00 2.56 -2.15
CA VAL A 485 4.00 2.71 -1.06
C VAL A 485 2.76 1.87 -1.35
N ALA A 486 2.31 1.83 -2.61
CA ALA A 486 1.09 1.12 -3.00
C ALA A 486 1.23 -0.42 -2.97
N ASN A 487 2.40 -0.96 -3.30
CA ASN A 487 2.57 -2.39 -3.54
C ASN A 487 3.64 -3.06 -2.67
N HIS A 488 4.49 -2.30 -1.97
CA HIS A 488 5.71 -2.84 -1.36
C HIS A 488 5.99 -2.31 0.05
N LEU A 489 4.93 -2.07 0.84
CA LEU A 489 4.98 -1.72 2.27
C LEU A 489 5.80 -0.46 2.66
N ARG A 490 6.32 0.36 1.73
CA ARG A 490 6.90 1.67 2.08
C ARG A 490 5.84 2.57 2.71
N VAL A 491 6.29 3.47 3.58
CA VAL A 491 5.44 4.44 4.27
C VAL A 491 5.61 5.80 3.62
N ALA A 492 4.51 6.44 3.23
CA ALA A 492 4.51 7.83 2.80
C ALA A 492 4.65 8.74 4.03
N TYR A 493 5.58 9.70 3.99
CA TYR A 493 5.82 10.65 5.09
C TYR A 493 5.67 12.11 4.68
N SER A 494 5.61 12.39 3.38
CA SER A 494 5.25 13.71 2.86
C SER A 494 4.58 13.55 1.51
N ILE A 495 3.50 14.29 1.31
CA ILE A 495 2.79 14.40 0.04
C ILE A 495 2.42 15.87 -0.14
N SER A 496 3.26 16.63 -0.85
CA SER A 496 3.00 18.04 -1.16
C SER A 496 1.91 18.17 -2.22
N HIS A 497 2.00 17.30 -3.23
CA HIS A 497 0.99 17.07 -4.25
C HIS A 497 0.86 15.55 -4.46
N PRO A 498 -0.27 15.03 -4.99
CA PRO A 498 -0.39 13.58 -5.23
C PRO A 498 0.67 13.04 -6.22
N GLU A 499 1.29 13.92 -7.01
CA GLU A 499 2.41 13.63 -7.90
C GLU A 499 3.79 13.81 -7.24
N ASP A 500 3.88 14.30 -6.00
CA ASP A 500 5.14 14.48 -5.25
C ASP A 500 5.04 13.75 -3.91
N VAL A 501 5.28 12.44 -3.98
CA VAL A 501 5.21 11.53 -2.85
C VAL A 501 6.60 11.22 -2.37
N ARG A 502 6.83 11.45 -1.08
CA ARG A 502 8.04 11.04 -0.38
C ARG A 502 7.73 9.91 0.58
N SER A 503 8.57 8.89 0.51
CA SER A 503 8.38 7.63 1.20
C SER A 503 9.68 7.13 1.84
N PHE A 504 9.58 6.27 2.84
CA PHE A 504 10.72 5.56 3.42
C PHE A 504 10.36 4.11 3.78
N SER A 505 11.37 3.27 3.94
CA SER A 505 11.20 1.94 4.51
C SER A 505 11.18 2.04 6.04
N SER A 506 10.04 1.70 6.63
CA SER A 506 9.83 1.70 8.07
C SER A 506 10.59 0.58 8.78
N SER A 507 11.01 0.84 10.02
CA SER A 507 11.68 -0.15 10.88
C SER A 507 10.65 -1.13 11.45
N GLU A 508 10.31 -2.16 10.67
CA GLU A 508 9.35 -3.19 11.04
C GLU A 508 10.05 -4.55 11.06
N PRO A 509 10.33 -5.13 12.25
CA PRO A 509 11.14 -6.33 12.37
C PRO A 509 10.56 -7.51 11.61
N ILE A 510 9.24 -7.61 11.54
CA ILE A 510 8.59 -8.67 10.76
C ILE A 510 8.72 -8.47 9.24
N VAL A 511 8.74 -7.23 8.77
CA VAL A 511 9.02 -6.95 7.35
C VAL A 511 10.49 -7.29 7.05
N ALA A 512 11.40 -6.96 7.97
CA ALA A 512 12.82 -7.30 7.85
C ALA A 512 13.08 -8.82 7.88
N GLU A 513 12.36 -9.59 8.70
CA GLU A 513 12.40 -11.06 8.72
C GLU A 513 11.93 -11.64 7.37
N ALA A 514 10.78 -11.18 6.86
CA ALA A 514 10.26 -11.63 5.57
C ALA A 514 11.25 -11.32 4.44
N ALA A 515 11.85 -10.13 4.45
CA ALA A 515 12.89 -9.73 3.52
C ALA A 515 14.17 -10.58 3.68
N ALA A 516 14.55 -10.95 4.90
CA ALA A 516 15.71 -11.79 5.14
C ALA A 516 15.53 -13.17 4.53
N GLN A 517 14.35 -13.77 4.68
CA GLN A 517 14.03 -15.04 4.06
C GLN A 517 14.12 -14.96 2.52
N LEU A 518 13.53 -13.93 1.90
CA LEU A 518 13.63 -13.72 0.45
C LEU A 518 15.08 -13.53 -0.02
N MET A 519 15.89 -12.77 0.72
CA MET A 519 17.30 -12.55 0.36
C MET A 519 18.14 -13.82 0.43
N ASN A 520 17.86 -14.70 1.41
CA ASN A 520 18.61 -15.95 1.60
C ASN A 520 18.09 -17.09 0.71
N GLU A 521 16.88 -16.98 0.16
CA GLU A 521 16.37 -17.87 -0.89
C GLU A 521 17.05 -17.59 -2.25
N SER A 522 17.53 -16.37 -2.48
CA SER A 522 18.26 -15.95 -3.69
C SER A 522 19.74 -16.38 -3.68
N ARG A 523 20.25 -16.81 -4.84
CA ARG A 523 21.67 -17.15 -5.05
C ARG A 523 22.49 -16.00 -5.61
N THR A 524 21.85 -14.91 -6.03
CA THR A 524 22.47 -13.83 -6.82
C THR A 524 22.35 -12.47 -6.12
N ILE A 525 22.17 -12.46 -4.80
CA ILE A 525 21.88 -11.25 -4.01
C ILE A 525 22.84 -10.07 -4.25
N VAL A 526 24.13 -10.34 -4.46
CA VAL A 526 25.13 -9.29 -4.75
C VAL A 526 24.89 -8.66 -6.12
N LYS A 527 24.56 -9.47 -7.14
CA LYS A 527 24.25 -8.98 -8.49
C LYS A 527 22.95 -8.17 -8.49
N LEU A 528 21.96 -8.64 -7.72
CA LEU A 528 20.68 -7.96 -7.56
C LEU A 528 20.85 -6.60 -6.87
N LEU A 529 21.67 -6.53 -5.82
CA LEU A 529 21.99 -5.24 -5.19
C LEU A 529 22.72 -4.33 -6.18
N ASP A 530 23.70 -4.83 -6.94
CA ASP A 530 24.40 -4.03 -7.94
C ASP A 530 23.42 -3.43 -8.96
N ALA A 531 22.48 -4.23 -9.49
CA ALA A 531 21.43 -3.72 -10.38
C ALA A 531 20.61 -2.58 -9.73
N VAL A 532 20.23 -2.72 -8.46
CA VAL A 532 19.54 -1.68 -7.69
C VAL A 532 20.41 -0.42 -7.51
N LEU A 533 21.71 -0.57 -7.25
CA LEU A 533 22.63 0.57 -7.11
C LEU A 533 22.89 1.27 -8.44
N GLN A 534 22.87 0.55 -9.57
CA GLN A 534 23.04 1.12 -10.91
C GLN A 534 21.77 1.78 -11.47
N SER A 535 20.60 1.51 -10.89
CA SER A 535 19.30 2.05 -11.34
C SER A 535 19.19 3.58 -11.36
N GLY A 536 20.10 4.29 -10.67
CA GLY A 536 20.04 5.74 -10.51
C GLY A 536 19.13 6.21 -9.36
N LEU A 537 18.40 5.31 -8.71
CA LEU A 537 17.48 5.63 -7.61
C LEU A 537 18.18 6.06 -6.31
N ILE A 538 19.43 5.64 -6.12
CA ILE A 538 20.20 5.83 -4.88
C ILE A 538 21.34 6.82 -5.12
N PRO A 539 21.46 7.87 -4.27
CA PRO A 539 22.54 8.85 -4.36
C PRO A 539 23.92 8.18 -4.37
N LYS A 540 24.85 8.67 -5.22
CA LYS A 540 26.17 8.04 -5.39
C LYS A 540 26.95 7.88 -4.07
N GLY A 541 26.86 8.85 -3.17
CA GLY A 541 27.53 8.80 -1.86
C GLY A 541 27.01 7.68 -0.94
N GLU A 542 25.75 7.28 -1.10
CA GLU A 542 25.08 6.28 -0.25
C GLU A 542 25.35 4.83 -0.69
N ARG A 543 25.82 4.64 -1.94
CA ARG A 543 26.01 3.31 -2.52
C ARG A 543 27.08 2.50 -1.79
N ARG A 544 28.18 3.15 -1.39
CA ARG A 544 29.25 2.50 -0.61
C ARG A 544 28.72 1.99 0.73
N ASP A 545 27.97 2.84 1.43
CA ASP A 545 27.47 2.51 2.76
C ASP A 545 26.34 1.46 2.69
N ALA A 546 25.62 1.37 1.56
CA ALA A 546 24.69 0.25 1.31
C ALA A 546 25.41 -1.11 1.22
N VAL A 547 26.59 -1.17 0.57
CA VAL A 547 27.39 -2.41 0.49
C VAL A 547 27.91 -2.82 1.87
N ALA A 548 28.38 -1.87 2.68
CA ALA A 548 28.82 -2.16 4.06
C ALA A 548 27.68 -2.76 4.90
N ARG A 549 26.47 -2.19 4.79
CA ARG A 549 25.27 -2.70 5.44
C ARG A 549 24.89 -4.11 4.96
N LEU A 550 25.04 -4.39 3.66
CA LEU A 550 24.78 -5.73 3.13
C LEU A 550 25.74 -6.76 3.73
N LEU A 551 27.04 -6.46 3.82
CA LEU A 551 28.02 -7.37 4.42
C LEU A 551 27.68 -7.72 5.86
N LEU A 552 27.31 -6.72 6.67
CA LEU A 552 26.90 -6.92 8.06
C LEU A 552 25.65 -7.80 8.15
N ILE A 553 24.66 -7.57 7.28
CA ILE A 553 23.44 -8.37 7.24
C ILE A 553 23.71 -9.82 6.81
N LEU A 554 24.53 -10.04 5.79
CA LEU A 554 24.85 -11.39 5.32
C LEU A 554 25.64 -12.18 6.37
N ALA A 555 26.55 -11.52 7.09
CA ALA A 555 27.27 -12.13 8.21
C ALA A 555 26.32 -12.54 9.33
N HIS A 556 25.38 -11.65 9.69
CA HIS A 556 24.35 -11.96 10.68
C HIS A 556 23.48 -13.15 10.25
N ASP A 557 22.97 -13.14 9.02
CA ASP A 557 22.06 -14.18 8.52
C ASP A 557 22.74 -15.57 8.46
N ARG A 558 24.01 -15.62 8.06
CA ARG A 558 24.79 -16.87 8.06
C ARG A 558 25.03 -17.39 9.47
N ALA A 559 25.36 -16.51 10.40
CA ALA A 559 25.59 -16.88 11.79
C ALA A 559 24.28 -17.33 12.46
N ALA A 560 23.16 -16.69 12.11
CA ALA A 560 21.82 -17.10 12.52
C ALA A 560 21.48 -18.51 11.99
N ALA A 561 21.70 -18.76 10.70
CA ALA A 561 21.42 -20.06 10.06
C ALA A 561 22.24 -21.23 10.64
N LYS A 562 23.41 -20.97 11.24
CA LYS A 562 24.25 -21.98 11.91
C LYS A 562 23.82 -22.26 13.36
N SER A 563 22.95 -21.43 13.94
CA SER A 563 22.54 -21.56 15.34
C SER A 563 21.61 -22.76 15.54
N PRO A 564 21.78 -23.60 16.58
CA PRO A 564 20.86 -24.70 16.87
C PRO A 564 19.41 -24.23 17.13
N ALA A 565 19.20 -22.94 17.42
CA ALA A 565 17.87 -22.33 17.56
C ALA A 565 17.05 -22.37 16.26
N SER A 566 17.68 -22.35 15.08
CA SER A 566 16.98 -22.44 13.79
C SER A 566 16.42 -23.84 13.50
N SER A 567 16.91 -24.86 14.20
CA SER A 567 16.55 -26.28 13.99
C SER A 567 15.59 -26.83 15.06
N ALA A 568 15.57 -26.24 16.26
CA ALA A 568 14.96 -26.83 17.45
C ALA A 568 13.46 -26.51 17.63
N ASP A 569 12.96 -25.38 17.12
CA ASP A 569 11.67 -24.85 17.56
C ASP A 569 10.48 -25.21 16.65
N GLY A 570 10.71 -25.75 15.44
CA GLY A 570 9.64 -25.96 14.45
C GLY A 570 8.90 -24.67 14.05
N ARG A 571 9.32 -23.52 14.57
CA ARG A 571 8.76 -22.20 14.31
C ARG A 571 9.37 -21.68 13.02
N LEU A 572 8.66 -21.86 11.91
CA LEU A 572 9.06 -21.42 10.58
C LEU A 572 9.25 -19.90 10.45
N PHE A 573 8.86 -19.13 11.47
CA PHE A 573 8.72 -17.68 11.43
C PHE A 573 10.00 -16.89 11.74
N THR A 574 10.73 -17.16 12.82
CA THR A 574 11.92 -16.37 13.22
C THR A 574 13.20 -17.08 12.81
N ARG A 575 13.46 -17.16 11.51
CA ARG A 575 14.67 -17.81 11.00
C ARG A 575 15.89 -16.93 11.13
N TYR A 576 15.72 -15.62 10.94
CA TYR A 576 16.83 -14.66 10.95
C TYR A 576 16.74 -13.65 12.10
N THR A 577 15.57 -13.49 12.73
CA THR A 577 15.36 -12.61 13.88
C THR A 577 15.52 -13.37 15.19
N HIS A 578 16.75 -13.77 15.49
CA HIS A 578 17.08 -14.36 16.79
C HIS A 578 18.50 -13.97 17.22
N PRO A 579 18.83 -14.08 18.52
CA PRO A 579 20.14 -13.73 19.02
C PRO A 579 21.24 -14.61 18.41
N VAL A 580 22.35 -13.97 18.05
CA VAL A 580 23.56 -14.59 17.52
C VAL A 580 24.73 -14.22 18.42
N ARG A 581 25.65 -15.16 18.70
CA ARG A 581 26.86 -14.82 19.46
C ARG A 581 27.73 -13.86 18.66
N LEU A 582 28.29 -12.84 19.32
CA LEU A 582 29.14 -11.85 18.66
C LEU A 582 30.35 -12.52 17.97
N VAL A 583 30.92 -13.55 18.60
CA VAL A 583 32.04 -14.31 18.05
C VAL A 583 31.67 -15.01 16.74
N ASP A 584 30.51 -15.69 16.69
CA ASP A 584 30.05 -16.37 15.47
C ASP A 584 29.80 -15.36 14.34
N PHE A 585 29.19 -14.22 14.67
CA PHE A 585 28.99 -13.13 13.71
C PHE A 585 30.30 -12.62 13.11
N LEU A 586 31.32 -12.39 13.94
CA LEU A 586 32.63 -11.93 13.47
C LEU A 586 33.29 -12.98 12.57
N GLN A 587 33.15 -14.26 12.88
CA GLN A 587 33.65 -15.34 12.03
C GLN A 587 32.93 -15.40 10.67
N GLU A 588 31.63 -15.11 10.61
CA GLU A 588 30.93 -15.02 9.32
C GLU A 588 31.23 -13.74 8.53
N LEU A 589 31.68 -12.68 9.21
CA LEU A 589 32.00 -11.39 8.60
C LEU A 589 33.37 -11.40 7.90
N PHE A 590 34.33 -12.16 8.43
CA PHE A 590 35.71 -12.21 7.95
C PHE A 590 36.07 -13.58 7.39
N ALA A 591 37.01 -13.62 6.43
CA ALA A 591 37.49 -14.88 5.89
C ALA A 591 38.23 -15.72 6.95
N ASP A 592 38.15 -17.04 6.82
CA ASP A 592 38.66 -18.03 7.79
C ASP A 592 40.11 -17.79 8.20
N GLU A 593 40.96 -17.35 7.28
CA GLU A 593 42.38 -17.05 7.53
C GLU A 593 42.61 -15.92 8.55
N TYR A 594 41.63 -15.04 8.78
CA TYR A 594 41.71 -13.95 9.74
C TYR A 594 41.05 -14.25 11.08
N HIS A 595 40.38 -15.40 11.23
CA HIS A 595 39.61 -15.70 12.45
C HIS A 595 40.49 -15.67 13.70
N ASP A 596 41.62 -16.39 13.69
CA ASP A 596 42.52 -16.43 14.84
C ASP A 596 43.12 -15.06 15.17
N LEU A 597 43.43 -14.25 14.16
CA LEU A 597 43.93 -12.89 14.35
C LEU A 597 42.91 -12.01 15.08
N ILE A 598 41.64 -12.07 14.65
CA ILE A 598 40.55 -11.26 15.20
C ILE A 598 40.18 -11.73 16.61
N LEU A 599 40.00 -13.04 16.79
CA LEU A 599 39.55 -13.63 18.05
C LEU A 599 40.61 -13.52 19.16
N ASN A 600 41.90 -13.49 18.80
CA ASN A 600 43.00 -13.28 19.74
C ASN A 600 43.42 -11.81 19.89
N SER A 601 42.72 -10.88 19.22
CA SER A 601 43.00 -9.44 19.35
C SER A 601 42.76 -8.95 20.78
N ARG A 602 43.50 -7.90 21.16
CA ARG A 602 43.58 -7.37 22.54
C ARG A 602 43.12 -5.92 22.61
N PRO A 603 42.53 -5.50 23.74
CA PRO A 603 42.08 -4.12 23.93
C PRO A 603 43.26 -3.15 23.92
N VAL A 604 43.20 -2.16 23.04
CA VAL A 604 44.27 -1.15 22.87
C VAL A 604 44.39 -0.23 24.08
N ASN A 605 43.29 -0.01 24.81
CA ASN A 605 43.19 0.96 25.90
C ASN A 605 43.63 0.42 27.29
N LEU A 606 43.93 -0.87 27.42
CA LEU A 606 44.21 -1.49 28.74
C LEU A 606 45.70 -1.70 29.07
N GLY A 607 46.63 -1.27 28.22
CA GLY A 607 48.07 -1.40 28.51
C GLY A 607 48.56 -2.85 28.63
N GLY A 608 49.89 -3.04 28.71
CA GLY A 608 50.54 -4.35 28.57
C GLY A 608 50.31 -5.39 29.69
N ASP A 609 49.67 -5.03 30.80
CA ASP A 609 49.56 -5.89 31.99
C ASP A 609 48.44 -6.94 31.94
N ASN A 610 47.47 -6.81 31.03
CA ASN A 610 46.38 -7.80 30.89
C ASN A 610 46.66 -8.81 29.76
N SER A 611 47.76 -9.55 29.89
CA SER A 611 48.31 -10.41 28.83
C SER A 611 47.41 -11.56 28.36
N ASN A 612 46.29 -11.84 29.03
CA ASN A 612 45.42 -12.98 28.76
C ASN A 612 44.02 -12.61 28.26
N LEU A 613 43.66 -11.31 28.21
CA LEU A 613 42.35 -10.88 27.70
C LEU A 613 42.35 -10.86 26.18
N THR A 614 41.57 -11.75 25.58
CA THR A 614 41.31 -11.79 24.15
C THR A 614 39.88 -11.38 23.86
N LEU A 615 39.61 -10.92 22.63
CA LEU A 615 38.24 -10.66 22.17
C LEU A 615 37.34 -11.89 22.39
N LYS A 616 37.85 -13.09 22.09
CA LYS A 616 37.09 -14.33 22.28
C LYS A 616 36.71 -14.58 23.75
N SER A 617 37.63 -14.41 24.69
CA SER A 617 37.34 -14.67 26.10
C SER A 617 36.42 -13.61 26.71
N GLU A 618 36.61 -12.34 26.35
CA GLU A 618 35.83 -11.23 26.92
C GLU A 618 34.39 -11.21 26.40
N PHE A 619 34.18 -11.57 25.14
CA PHE A 619 32.88 -11.54 24.47
C PHE A 619 32.25 -12.93 24.33
N GLU A 620 32.69 -13.92 25.13
CA GLU A 620 32.17 -15.29 25.09
C GLU A 620 30.64 -15.35 25.28
N HIS A 621 30.10 -14.48 26.15
CA HIS A 621 28.68 -14.37 26.45
C HIS A 621 28.01 -13.14 25.83
N ALA A 622 28.63 -12.56 24.79
CA ALA A 622 28.08 -11.43 24.07
C ALA A 622 27.21 -11.88 22.89
N TYR A 623 26.05 -11.26 22.76
CA TYR A 623 25.06 -11.54 21.72
C TYR A 623 24.69 -10.27 20.98
N ILE A 624 24.37 -10.42 19.70
CA ILE A 624 23.79 -9.37 18.87
C ILE A 624 22.45 -9.86 18.33
N ASN A 625 21.56 -8.93 18.00
CA ASN A 625 20.32 -9.23 17.29
C ASN A 625 19.93 -8.00 16.46
N PHE A 626 20.20 -8.04 15.16
CA PHE A 626 19.73 -7.01 14.25
C PHE A 626 19.41 -7.61 12.87
N THR A 627 18.29 -7.21 12.28
CA THR A 627 17.87 -7.68 10.95
C THR A 627 17.81 -6.57 9.91
N HIS A 628 17.84 -5.32 10.35
CA HIS A 628 17.75 -4.13 9.52
C HIS A 628 18.38 -2.91 10.20
N PHE A 629 18.48 -1.79 9.47
CA PHE A 629 19.02 -0.53 9.94
C PHE A 629 17.93 0.55 10.14
N MET A 630 18.14 1.43 11.11
CA MET A 630 17.32 2.62 11.35
C MET A 630 18.23 3.85 11.45
N LYS A 631 17.86 4.96 10.79
CA LYS A 631 18.61 6.23 10.88
C LYS A 631 18.29 6.95 12.18
N ALA A 632 19.33 7.38 12.88
CA ALA A 632 19.21 8.24 14.05
C ALA A 632 18.86 9.67 13.64
N ASP A 633 17.93 10.28 14.36
CA ASP A 633 17.52 11.66 14.14
C ASP A 633 18.57 12.66 14.65
N ASP A 634 19.35 12.28 15.66
CA ASP A 634 20.40 13.11 16.23
C ASP A 634 21.65 12.31 16.64
N SER A 635 22.65 13.03 17.15
CA SER A 635 23.94 12.47 17.58
C SER A 635 23.90 11.72 18.92
N SER A 636 22.76 11.70 19.62
CA SER A 636 22.62 11.08 20.95
C SER A 636 22.50 9.55 20.90
N VAL A 637 22.39 8.98 19.70
CA VAL A 637 22.22 7.53 19.47
C VAL A 637 23.41 6.68 19.94
N VAL A 638 24.59 7.28 20.14
CA VAL A 638 25.80 6.59 20.63
C VAL A 638 25.72 6.39 22.15
N CYS A 639 24.74 5.61 22.61
CA CYS A 639 24.55 5.32 24.03
C CYS A 639 23.90 3.95 24.26
N THR A 640 24.07 3.41 25.47
CA THR A 640 23.46 2.13 25.87
C THR A 640 21.93 2.17 25.86
N ALA A 641 21.33 3.36 26.02
CA ALA A 641 19.89 3.56 25.92
C ALA A 641 19.35 3.31 24.50
N ALA A 642 20.08 3.74 23.47
CA ALA A 642 19.76 3.41 22.08
C ALA A 642 20.08 1.95 21.77
N GLY A 643 21.18 1.43 22.31
CA GLY A 643 21.57 0.02 22.16
C GLY A 643 20.46 -0.94 22.58
N TRP A 644 19.94 -0.83 23.82
CA TRP A 644 18.96 -1.81 24.30
C TRP A 644 17.61 -1.69 23.59
N ARG A 645 17.22 -0.48 23.16
CA ARG A 645 16.03 -0.27 22.32
C ARG A 645 16.23 -0.89 20.93
N GLY A 646 17.44 -0.79 20.39
CA GLY A 646 17.84 -1.45 19.16
C GLY A 646 17.72 -2.97 19.25
N LEU A 647 18.19 -3.58 20.35
CA LEU A 647 18.00 -5.01 20.63
C LEU A 647 16.52 -5.40 20.67
N ALA A 648 15.70 -4.61 21.35
CA ALA A 648 14.27 -4.89 21.48
C ALA A 648 13.53 -4.82 20.14
N ARG A 649 13.94 -3.94 19.23
CA ARG A 649 13.37 -3.80 17.88
C ARG A 649 14.15 -4.59 16.82
N ALA A 650 15.19 -5.34 17.19
CA ALA A 650 16.07 -6.05 16.27
C ALA A 650 16.66 -5.14 15.15
N ASN A 651 17.11 -3.93 15.48
CA ASN A 651 17.73 -3.01 14.53
C ASN A 651 19.11 -2.55 14.99
N ALA A 652 19.98 -2.32 13.99
CA ALA A 652 21.19 -1.52 14.15
C ALA A 652 20.89 -0.05 13.83
N TRP A 653 21.71 0.86 14.36
CA TRP A 653 21.54 2.30 14.12
C TRP A 653 22.53 2.80 13.09
N LEU A 654 22.05 3.60 12.15
CA LEU A 654 22.87 4.49 11.34
C LEU A 654 22.97 5.83 12.06
N CYS A 655 24.20 6.28 12.29
CA CYS A 655 24.46 7.53 12.99
C CYS A 655 24.02 8.73 12.15
N HIS A 656 23.78 9.86 12.83
CA HIS A 656 23.39 11.10 12.16
C HIS A 656 24.54 11.67 11.33
N ASP A 657 24.23 12.32 10.21
CA ASP A 657 25.20 12.80 9.19
C ASP A 657 26.25 13.79 9.76
N ARG A 658 25.98 14.37 10.94
CA ARG A 658 26.90 15.26 11.68
C ARG A 658 27.97 14.51 12.51
N GLN A 659 28.02 13.19 12.45
CA GLN A 659 29.01 12.36 13.17
C GLN A 659 29.94 11.64 12.19
N PRO A 660 30.88 12.35 11.52
CA PRO A 660 31.64 11.81 10.39
C PRO A 660 32.57 10.62 10.73
N PHE A 661 32.76 10.31 12.01
CA PHE A 661 33.63 9.22 12.48
C PHE A 661 32.87 7.96 12.92
N LEU A 662 31.55 8.04 13.04
CA LEU A 662 30.68 6.94 13.50
C LEU A 662 29.61 6.72 12.44
N ASN A 663 29.57 5.55 11.82
CA ASN A 663 28.60 5.29 10.74
C ASN A 663 27.47 4.38 11.24
N ILE A 664 27.82 3.25 11.86
CA ILE A 664 26.87 2.21 12.27
C ILE A 664 27.12 1.83 13.73
N ILE A 665 26.03 1.62 14.47
CA ILE A 665 26.04 1.12 15.83
C ILE A 665 25.27 -0.20 15.86
N ILE A 666 25.97 -1.27 16.23
CA ILE A 666 25.39 -2.60 16.43
C ILE A 666 25.21 -2.80 17.94
N PRO A 667 23.97 -2.99 18.42
CA PRO A 667 23.74 -3.30 19.83
C PRO A 667 24.34 -4.65 20.23
N VAL A 668 25.00 -4.69 21.39
CA VAL A 668 25.62 -5.90 21.96
C VAL A 668 25.05 -6.15 23.35
N PHE A 669 24.39 -7.30 23.54
CA PHE A 669 23.89 -7.78 24.82
C PHE A 669 24.92 -8.67 25.50
N PHE A 670 25.19 -8.45 26.78
CA PHE A 670 25.99 -9.35 27.61
C PHE A 670 25.06 -10.21 28.45
N LYS A 671 25.10 -11.52 28.22
CA LYS A 671 24.23 -12.46 28.92
C LYS A 671 24.82 -12.84 30.27
N MET A 672 24.23 -12.34 31.35
CA MET A 672 24.43 -12.86 32.72
C MET A 672 23.14 -13.53 33.23
N GLU A 673 23.24 -14.28 34.33
CA GLU A 673 22.12 -15.03 34.88
C GLU A 673 20.97 -14.11 35.33
N GLY A 674 19.77 -14.34 34.78
CA GLY A 674 18.58 -13.52 35.06
C GLY A 674 18.51 -12.18 34.31
N ASP A 675 19.45 -11.91 33.39
CA ASP A 675 19.54 -10.63 32.71
C ASP A 675 18.36 -10.36 31.77
N LYS A 676 17.98 -9.08 31.77
CA LYS A 676 16.93 -8.51 30.96
C LYS A 676 17.52 -7.42 30.09
N VAL A 677 16.89 -7.17 28.95
CA VAL A 677 17.34 -6.13 28.01
C VAL A 677 17.22 -4.76 28.67
N GLY A 678 18.34 -4.07 28.85
CA GLY A 678 18.41 -2.74 29.43
C GLY A 678 19.81 -2.15 29.40
N ARG A 679 20.01 -0.94 29.94
CA ARG A 679 21.30 -0.21 29.83
C ARG A 679 22.46 -0.91 30.52
N LYS A 680 22.19 -1.71 31.56
CA LYS A 680 23.23 -2.41 32.36
C LYS A 680 23.78 -3.64 31.66
N SER A 681 22.97 -4.29 30.84
CA SER A 681 23.30 -5.53 30.11
C SER A 681 23.61 -5.27 28.63
N THR A 682 23.68 -4.01 28.22
CA THR A 682 23.87 -3.64 26.81
C THR A 682 25.07 -2.71 26.64
N SER A 683 25.91 -3.03 25.67
CA SER A 683 26.91 -2.14 25.08
C SER A 683 26.64 -1.97 23.59
N VAL A 684 27.56 -1.32 22.89
CA VAL A 684 27.46 -1.03 21.46
C VAL A 684 28.79 -1.31 20.77
N ALA A 685 28.73 -1.98 19.62
CA ALA A 685 29.84 -2.09 18.69
C ALA A 685 29.71 -0.98 17.63
N VAL A 686 30.77 -0.22 17.44
CA VAL A 686 30.84 0.87 16.46
C VAL A 686 31.50 0.36 15.20
N VAL A 687 30.82 0.51 14.07
CA VAL A 687 31.36 0.20 12.74
C VAL A 687 31.53 1.48 11.95
N ARG A 688 32.72 1.63 11.36
CA ARG A 688 33.11 2.76 10.52
C ARG A 688 33.32 2.25 9.08
N SER A 689 32.64 2.84 8.10
CA SER A 689 32.97 2.57 6.70
C SER A 689 34.26 3.33 6.35
N GLY A 690 35.22 2.65 5.72
CA GLY A 690 36.48 3.26 5.29
C GLY A 690 36.23 4.42 4.32
N TYR A 691 37.01 5.49 4.45
CA TYR A 691 36.92 6.69 3.61
C TYR A 691 37.28 6.39 2.16
#